data_AF-A0A4P5YGD9-F1
#
_entry.id   AF-A0A4P5YGD9-F1
#
_cell.length_a   1.000
_cell.length_b   1.000
_cell.length_c   1.000
_cell.angle_alpha   90.00
_cell.angle_beta   90.00
_cell.angle_gamma   90.00
#
_symmetry.space_group_name_H-M   'P 1'
#
loop_
_entity.id
_entity.type
_entity.pdbx_description
1 polymer ?
#
loop_
_entity_poly.entity_id
_entity_poly.type
_entity_poly.pdbx_seq_one_letter_code
_entity_poly.pdbx_strand_id
1 'polypeptide(L)'
;MRILIVDDEPLVLDTLVPFLVRCGHDIVAKPSATPAIDALRVHHGDFELIISDVCMPGTDGTEMLKQVRDQYPDIDFILMTAHSRVRDLREAVETGAAGFLRKPIKLQELRHLINRVAILRANRSIIHSLAVSATKERMFARRLHQRVFPTDCSWLHRTEIAIRHLPQAGLGGDYIDVRPYGQGKALVMVADVSGHGTPATFGSIALKTWFSSVETGLSPATVLDRADTMLRELFPGECSTTAFCARYDERTGELTYASAGQPAPIVWSPQHGCRSLATNGNSLADPGRRSTFATVLAEDEVLIAYSDGLTNDLAKLIAENGSCEGLARKSRGSDLRELLTAVLDLATMAAPLKAFGENISLLALRPRPARTVPRPVEVMGKRILHIENDPDLRMVVKLELERLGCVVESMAHSGEALASIDRVKPDLVILDLMMPDGAGQAVLREVRRHHPHLPVLVVTGSALDAAARQCLDLNPAGILAKPLDVQDLEPAVRMALRFDPDLDLVSFDNLGNEWFDFVVSSSTTSVDLVTRYLEALARQPIPAEVLDDLVWCIRETALNGIEWGNRYAIGLRLRISTLILSDRVMVKIADEGSGFDTHRLFEPFDALGVSAQRDRLGKRDGGFGLAMVQAKMDRLEFNQRGNVVLLVKNFPL
;
A
#
# COMPACT_ATOMS: atom_id res chain seq x y z
N MET A 1 8.97 -23.37 -13.25
CA MET A 1 10.43 -23.50 -13.12
C MET A 1 10.89 -24.77 -13.78
N ARG A 2 12.04 -24.77 -14.43
CA ARG A 2 12.71 -25.97 -14.91
C ARG A 2 13.74 -26.45 -13.88
N ILE A 3 13.54 -27.66 -13.34
CA ILE A 3 14.28 -28.20 -12.20
C ILE A 3 15.05 -29.45 -12.65
N LEU A 4 16.33 -29.50 -12.32
CA LEU A 4 17.18 -30.67 -12.47
C LEU A 4 17.26 -31.42 -11.14
N ILE A 5 16.76 -32.65 -11.09
CA ILE A 5 16.80 -33.50 -9.89
C ILE A 5 17.87 -34.56 -10.08
N VAL A 6 18.74 -34.73 -9.09
CA VAL A 6 19.83 -35.69 -9.10
C VAL A 6 19.78 -36.56 -7.85
N ASP A 7 19.57 -37.86 -8.04
CA ASP A 7 19.56 -38.85 -6.96
C ASP A 7 19.89 -40.22 -7.56
N ASP A 8 20.78 -40.99 -6.94
CA ASP A 8 21.16 -42.32 -7.42
C ASP A 8 20.14 -43.39 -7.05
N GLU A 9 19.19 -43.08 -6.15
CA GLU A 9 18.09 -43.96 -5.78
C GLU A 9 16.87 -43.77 -6.73
N PRO A 10 16.53 -44.75 -7.58
CA PRO A 10 15.43 -44.60 -8.54
C PRO A 10 14.08 -44.33 -7.87
N LEU A 11 13.86 -44.91 -6.69
CA LEU A 11 12.62 -44.74 -5.91
C LEU A 11 12.38 -43.29 -5.50
N VAL A 12 13.45 -42.54 -5.21
CA VAL A 12 13.36 -41.12 -4.87
C VAL A 12 12.93 -40.33 -6.09
N LEU A 13 13.55 -40.57 -7.25
CA LEU A 13 13.18 -39.92 -8.51
C LEU A 13 11.73 -40.24 -8.91
N ASP A 14 11.31 -41.50 -8.82
CA ASP A 14 9.95 -41.96 -9.13
C ASP A 14 8.88 -41.31 -8.24
N THR A 15 9.27 -40.86 -7.04
CA THR A 15 8.39 -40.16 -6.11
C THR A 15 8.36 -38.66 -6.36
N LEU A 16 9.53 -38.04 -6.52
CA LEU A 16 9.66 -36.59 -6.60
C LEU A 16 9.26 -36.03 -7.97
N VAL A 17 9.60 -36.73 -9.05
CA VAL A 17 9.33 -36.26 -10.43
C VAL A 17 7.82 -36.07 -10.65
N PRO A 18 6.93 -37.07 -10.41
CA PRO A 18 5.50 -36.88 -10.64
C PRO A 18 4.87 -35.84 -9.71
N PHE A 19 5.39 -35.71 -8.48
CA PHE A 19 4.91 -34.69 -7.54
C PHE A 19 5.20 -33.28 -8.03
N LEU A 20 6.43 -33.02 -8.48
CA LEU A 20 6.84 -31.68 -8.91
C LEU A 20 6.24 -31.30 -10.27
N VAL A 21 6.03 -32.26 -11.17
CA VAL A 21 5.26 -32.04 -12.41
C VAL A 21 3.81 -31.61 -12.09
N ARG A 22 3.14 -32.25 -11.10
CA ARG A 22 1.80 -31.81 -10.65
C ARG A 22 1.80 -30.42 -10.02
N CYS A 23 2.92 -29.97 -9.47
CA CYS A 23 3.10 -28.60 -8.98
C CYS A 23 3.37 -27.58 -10.12
N GLY A 24 3.40 -28.00 -11.38
CA GLY A 24 3.60 -27.11 -12.54
C GLY A 24 5.06 -26.84 -12.89
N HIS A 25 5.99 -27.70 -12.46
CA HIS A 25 7.41 -27.58 -12.80
C HIS A 25 7.79 -28.50 -13.97
N ASP A 26 8.73 -28.06 -14.81
CA ASP A 26 9.38 -28.91 -15.83
C ASP A 26 10.57 -29.63 -15.19
N ILE A 27 10.59 -30.97 -15.22
CA ILE A 27 11.55 -31.76 -14.44
C ILE A 27 12.44 -32.59 -15.36
N VAL A 28 13.75 -32.45 -15.18
CA VAL A 28 14.75 -33.36 -15.74
C VAL A 28 15.38 -34.13 -14.60
N ALA A 29 15.33 -35.46 -14.63
CA ALA A 29 15.91 -36.31 -13.60
C ALA A 29 17.19 -36.99 -14.13
N LYS A 30 18.22 -37.07 -13.29
CA LYS A 30 19.49 -37.75 -13.59
C LYS A 30 19.93 -38.61 -12.41
N PRO A 31 20.57 -39.77 -12.67
CA PRO A 31 20.94 -40.71 -11.61
C PRO A 31 22.27 -40.38 -10.93
N SER A 32 23.02 -39.38 -11.39
CA SER A 32 24.32 -39.00 -10.82
C SER A 32 24.77 -37.63 -11.30
N ALA A 33 25.80 -37.07 -10.65
CA ALA A 33 26.32 -35.74 -10.94
C ALA A 33 26.89 -35.58 -12.36
N THR A 34 27.59 -36.58 -12.90
CA THR A 34 28.19 -36.51 -14.26
C THR A 34 27.14 -36.24 -15.36
N PRO A 35 26.09 -37.06 -15.52
CA PRO A 35 25.06 -36.80 -16.53
C PRO A 35 24.19 -35.56 -16.21
N ALA A 36 24.19 -35.08 -14.96
CA ALA A 36 23.58 -33.82 -14.59
C ALA A 36 24.41 -32.62 -15.08
N ILE A 37 25.72 -32.64 -14.88
CA ILE A 37 26.64 -31.61 -15.40
C ILE A 37 26.67 -31.61 -16.92
N ASP A 38 26.64 -32.78 -17.58
CA ASP A 38 26.54 -32.86 -19.04
C ASP A 38 25.22 -32.24 -19.54
N ALA A 39 24.12 -32.43 -18.83
CA ALA A 39 22.85 -31.78 -19.16
C ALA A 39 22.92 -30.24 -19.01
N LEU A 40 23.62 -29.74 -17.99
CA LEU A 40 23.86 -28.30 -17.81
C LEU A 40 24.72 -27.70 -18.94
N ARG A 41 25.69 -28.47 -19.47
CA ARG A 41 26.53 -28.05 -20.60
C ARG A 41 25.76 -27.96 -21.91
N VAL A 42 24.87 -28.92 -22.17
CA VAL A 42 24.09 -28.98 -23.42
C VAL A 42 22.91 -27.99 -23.42
N HIS A 43 22.29 -27.77 -22.27
CA HIS A 43 21.11 -26.92 -22.09
C HIS A 43 21.42 -25.69 -21.21
N HIS A 44 22.47 -24.96 -21.57
CA HIS A 44 22.96 -23.82 -20.80
C HIS A 44 21.87 -22.74 -20.64
N GLY A 45 21.53 -22.40 -19.39
CA GLY A 45 20.56 -21.33 -19.07
C GLY A 45 19.10 -21.77 -18.98
N ASP A 46 18.78 -23.03 -19.28
CA ASP A 46 17.40 -23.51 -19.22
C ASP A 46 16.98 -23.93 -17.80
N PHE A 47 17.93 -24.27 -16.93
CA PHE A 47 17.65 -24.74 -15.57
C PHE A 47 17.70 -23.63 -14.55
N GLU A 48 16.69 -23.56 -13.69
CA GLU A 48 16.55 -22.52 -12.67
C GLU A 48 16.88 -23.01 -11.26
N LEU A 49 16.76 -24.31 -11.03
CA LEU A 49 16.98 -24.95 -9.73
C LEU A 49 17.55 -26.36 -9.91
N ILE A 50 18.53 -26.71 -9.07
CA ILE A 50 19.03 -28.07 -8.92
C ILE A 50 18.65 -28.60 -7.54
N ILE A 51 18.16 -29.84 -7.49
CA ILE A 51 17.91 -30.56 -6.24
C ILE A 51 18.74 -31.84 -6.31
N SER A 52 19.80 -31.94 -5.50
CA SER A 52 20.73 -33.08 -5.53
C SER A 52 20.78 -33.78 -4.19
N ASP A 53 20.89 -35.11 -4.20
CA ASP A 53 21.38 -35.84 -3.03
C ASP A 53 22.82 -35.44 -2.71
N VAL A 54 23.15 -35.46 -1.43
CA VAL A 54 24.51 -35.24 -0.94
C VAL A 54 25.36 -36.48 -1.20
N CYS A 55 24.85 -37.67 -0.90
CA CYS A 55 25.65 -38.90 -0.94
C CYS A 55 25.37 -39.70 -2.21
N MET A 56 26.12 -39.40 -3.29
CA MET A 56 26.00 -40.13 -4.57
C MET A 56 27.33 -40.81 -4.95
N PRO A 57 27.30 -41.95 -5.68
CA PRO A 57 28.51 -42.58 -6.20
C PRO A 57 29.29 -41.67 -7.17
N GLY A 58 30.61 -41.58 -6.97
CA GLY A 58 31.49 -40.74 -7.78
C GLY A 58 31.58 -39.33 -7.22
N THR A 59 31.09 -38.34 -7.97
CA THR A 59 31.03 -36.94 -7.51
C THR A 59 29.81 -36.77 -6.61
N ASP A 60 30.05 -36.42 -5.35
CA ASP A 60 29.00 -36.18 -4.37
C ASP A 60 28.30 -34.83 -4.59
N GLY A 61 27.13 -34.63 -3.96
CA GLY A 61 26.31 -33.44 -4.17
C GLY A 61 26.95 -32.14 -3.69
N THR A 62 27.82 -32.20 -2.69
CA THR A 62 28.54 -31.01 -2.19
C THR A 62 29.65 -30.57 -3.13
N GLU A 63 30.34 -31.52 -3.77
CA GLU A 63 31.35 -31.23 -4.78
C GLU A 63 30.71 -30.78 -6.09
N MET A 64 29.57 -31.36 -6.46
CA MET A 64 28.74 -30.88 -7.57
C MET A 64 28.29 -29.43 -7.34
N LEU A 65 27.84 -29.08 -6.13
CA LEU A 65 27.46 -27.71 -5.78
C LEU A 65 28.60 -26.72 -5.99
N LYS A 66 29.84 -27.05 -5.61
CA LYS A 66 31.00 -26.18 -5.87
C LYS A 66 31.23 -25.97 -7.37
N GLN A 67 31.20 -27.05 -8.15
CA GLN A 67 31.40 -27.00 -9.61
C GLN A 67 30.30 -26.18 -10.29
N VAL A 68 29.04 -26.35 -9.88
CA VAL A 68 27.92 -25.58 -10.41
C VAL A 68 28.01 -24.12 -10.00
N ARG A 69 28.38 -23.81 -8.76
CA ARG A 69 28.54 -22.41 -8.31
C ARG A 69 29.60 -21.64 -9.12
N ASP A 70 30.71 -22.30 -9.47
CA ASP A 70 31.79 -21.67 -10.22
C ASP A 70 31.43 -21.40 -11.69
N GLN A 71 30.64 -22.30 -12.31
CA GLN A 71 30.33 -22.24 -13.75
C GLN A 71 28.93 -21.67 -14.04
N TYR A 72 27.99 -21.78 -13.09
CA TYR A 72 26.58 -21.45 -13.22
C TYR A 72 26.05 -20.76 -11.94
N PRO A 73 26.57 -19.59 -11.56
CA PRO A 73 26.25 -18.92 -10.29
C PRO A 73 24.78 -18.51 -10.16
N ASP A 74 24.05 -18.43 -11.27
CA ASP A 74 22.64 -18.03 -11.33
C ASP A 74 21.66 -19.20 -11.12
N ILE A 75 22.13 -20.43 -10.92
CA ILE A 75 21.26 -21.59 -10.67
C ILE A 75 21.17 -21.83 -9.16
N ASP A 76 19.96 -21.81 -8.62
CA ASP A 76 19.74 -22.11 -7.20
C ASP A 76 19.95 -23.61 -6.94
N PHE A 77 20.48 -23.97 -5.77
CA PHE A 77 20.86 -25.35 -5.47
C PHE A 77 20.34 -25.80 -4.09
N ILE A 78 19.57 -26.88 -4.06
CA ILE A 78 19.06 -27.52 -2.84
C ILE A 78 19.74 -28.87 -2.65
N LEU A 79 20.18 -29.14 -1.43
CA LEU A 79 20.78 -30.43 -1.06
C LEU A 79 19.80 -31.31 -0.28
N MET A 80 19.71 -32.58 -0.65
CA MET A 80 19.00 -33.62 0.08
C MET A 80 20.00 -34.40 0.93
N THR A 81 19.73 -34.59 2.22
CA THR A 81 20.67 -35.23 3.15
C THR A 81 20.00 -36.24 4.07
N ALA A 82 20.69 -37.34 4.35
CA ALA A 82 20.27 -38.36 5.31
C ALA A 82 20.73 -38.07 6.76
N HIS A 83 21.59 -37.07 6.99
CA HIS A 83 22.26 -36.89 8.28
C HIS A 83 21.50 -36.02 9.29
N SER A 84 21.53 -36.42 10.57
CA SER A 84 20.76 -35.84 11.68
C SER A 84 21.62 -35.13 12.75
N ARG A 85 22.86 -34.71 12.44
CA ARG A 85 23.77 -34.07 13.41
C ARG A 85 23.98 -32.57 13.15
N VAL A 86 24.06 -31.80 14.25
CA VAL A 86 24.14 -30.33 14.29
C VAL A 86 25.45 -29.76 13.73
N ARG A 87 26.52 -30.57 13.66
CA ARG A 87 27.85 -30.11 13.21
C ARG A 87 27.94 -29.92 11.69
N ASP A 88 27.22 -30.75 10.93
CA ASP A 88 27.25 -30.78 9.47
C ASP A 88 26.34 -29.70 8.86
N LEU A 89 25.35 -29.20 9.61
CA LEU A 89 24.52 -28.04 9.24
C LEU A 89 25.33 -26.73 9.14
N ARG A 90 26.44 -26.60 9.89
CA ARG A 90 27.34 -25.43 9.79
C ARG A 90 28.18 -25.45 8.51
N GLU A 91 28.76 -26.61 8.19
CA GLU A 91 29.50 -26.82 6.94
C GLU A 91 28.56 -26.62 5.73
N ALA A 92 27.33 -27.13 5.84
CA ALA A 92 26.25 -26.92 4.87
C ALA A 92 25.90 -25.43 4.66
N VAL A 93 25.82 -24.60 5.71
CA VAL A 93 25.58 -23.15 5.54
C VAL A 93 26.75 -22.45 4.83
N GLU A 94 27.99 -22.89 5.07
CA GLU A 94 29.19 -22.36 4.40
C GLU A 94 29.26 -22.76 2.91
N THR A 95 28.58 -23.84 2.49
CA THR A 95 28.55 -24.29 1.09
C THR A 95 27.66 -23.48 0.15
N GLY A 96 26.92 -22.46 0.62
CA GLY A 96 26.18 -21.54 -0.26
C GLY A 96 24.98 -22.16 -0.98
N ALA A 97 24.42 -23.27 -0.47
CA ALA A 97 23.18 -23.84 -0.98
C ALA A 97 21.96 -22.96 -0.61
N ALA A 98 20.96 -22.93 -1.48
CA ALA A 98 19.70 -22.19 -1.28
C ALA A 98 18.77 -22.86 -0.22
N GLY A 99 19.03 -24.13 0.10
CA GLY A 99 18.30 -24.85 1.14
C GLY A 99 18.68 -26.32 1.26
N PHE A 100 18.17 -26.95 2.31
CA PHE A 100 18.42 -28.35 2.64
C PHE A 100 17.12 -29.09 2.91
N LEU A 101 17.04 -30.33 2.45
CA LEU A 101 15.94 -31.25 2.70
C LEU A 101 16.45 -32.51 3.37
N ARG A 102 15.77 -32.94 4.43
CA ARG A 102 16.14 -34.15 5.14
C ARG A 102 15.40 -35.36 4.56
N LYS A 103 16.12 -36.44 4.25
CA LYS A 103 15.53 -37.75 3.94
C LYS A 103 15.04 -38.41 5.24
N PRO A 104 13.83 -39.02 5.29
CA PRO A 104 12.84 -39.12 4.21
C PRO A 104 12.16 -37.78 3.92
N ILE A 105 12.06 -37.43 2.64
CA ILE A 105 11.61 -36.11 2.18
C ILE A 105 10.10 -36.00 2.35
N LYS A 106 9.65 -35.02 3.14
CA LYS A 106 8.24 -34.66 3.18
C LYS A 106 7.90 -33.78 1.99
N LEU A 107 6.97 -34.24 1.14
CA LEU A 107 6.55 -33.54 -0.08
C LEU A 107 6.09 -32.10 0.18
N GLN A 108 5.44 -31.85 1.33
CA GLN A 108 5.06 -30.50 1.72
C GLN A 108 6.27 -29.62 2.05
N GLU A 109 7.29 -30.12 2.73
CA GLU A 109 8.50 -29.36 3.06
C GLU A 109 9.30 -29.02 1.79
N LEU A 110 9.40 -29.98 0.86
CA LEU A 110 9.96 -29.77 -0.48
C LEU A 110 9.23 -28.64 -1.22
N ARG A 111 7.90 -28.66 -1.24
CA ARG A 111 7.10 -27.61 -1.91
C ARG A 111 7.31 -26.23 -1.27
N HIS A 112 7.31 -26.14 0.06
CA HIS A 112 7.57 -24.86 0.74
C HIS A 112 8.97 -24.32 0.45
N LEU A 113 9.96 -25.20 0.40
CA LEU A 113 11.34 -24.80 0.12
C LEU A 113 11.49 -24.29 -1.32
N ILE A 114 10.92 -25.00 -2.29
CA ILE A 114 10.92 -24.59 -3.70
C ILE A 114 10.21 -23.25 -3.88
N ASN A 115 9.06 -23.04 -3.23
CA ASN A 115 8.34 -21.76 -3.28
C ASN A 115 9.18 -20.62 -2.68
N ARG A 116 9.87 -20.87 -1.56
CA ARG A 116 10.75 -19.88 -0.94
C ARG A 116 11.90 -19.50 -1.88
N VAL A 117 12.53 -20.48 -2.52
CA VAL A 117 13.61 -20.24 -3.50
C VAL A 117 13.07 -19.47 -4.71
N ALA A 118 11.89 -19.85 -5.24
CA ALA A 118 11.26 -19.14 -6.36
C ALA A 118 10.95 -17.67 -6.05
N ILE A 119 10.46 -17.38 -4.83
CA ILE A 119 10.19 -16.00 -4.38
C ILE A 119 11.50 -15.20 -4.27
N LEU A 120 12.54 -15.77 -3.67
CA LEU A 120 13.85 -15.12 -3.55
C LEU A 120 14.49 -14.87 -4.93
N ARG A 121 14.35 -15.82 -5.86
CA ARG A 121 14.82 -15.71 -7.24
C ARG A 121 14.05 -14.66 -8.03
N ALA A 122 12.72 -14.62 -7.91
CA ALA A 122 11.89 -13.57 -8.53
C ALA A 122 12.29 -12.19 -8.00
N ASN A 123 12.51 -12.06 -6.68
CA ASN A 123 13.01 -10.83 -6.08
C ASN A 123 14.40 -10.46 -6.62
N ARG A 124 15.32 -11.43 -6.78
CA ARG A 124 16.67 -11.19 -7.31
C ARG A 124 16.68 -10.84 -8.80
N SER A 125 15.82 -11.45 -9.61
CA SER A 125 15.64 -11.16 -11.04
C SER A 125 15.01 -9.78 -11.26
N ILE A 126 14.06 -9.40 -10.39
CA ILE A 126 13.54 -8.04 -10.31
C ILE A 126 14.70 -7.09 -9.93
N ILE A 127 15.49 -7.38 -8.89
CA ILE A 127 16.64 -6.55 -8.49
C ILE A 127 17.71 -6.44 -9.60
N HIS A 128 18.01 -7.52 -10.32
CA HIS A 128 19.03 -7.57 -11.37
C HIS A 128 18.59 -6.88 -12.67
N SER A 129 17.33 -7.05 -13.09
CA SER A 129 16.75 -6.28 -14.20
C SER A 129 16.57 -4.79 -13.87
N LEU A 130 16.57 -4.44 -12.59
CA LEU A 130 16.54 -3.07 -12.07
C LEU A 130 17.95 -2.45 -11.85
N ALA A 131 19.03 -3.23 -11.91
CA ALA A 131 20.40 -2.78 -11.64
C ALA A 131 21.13 -2.12 -12.84
N VAL A 132 20.52 -2.08 -14.04
CA VAL A 132 21.22 -1.62 -15.28
C VAL A 132 20.97 -0.13 -15.63
N SER A 133 20.35 0.68 -14.76
CA SER A 133 20.36 2.13 -15.00
C SER A 133 20.13 2.94 -13.73
N ALA A 134 21.18 3.61 -13.24
CA ALA A 134 21.25 4.39 -11.99
C ALA A 134 20.17 5.48 -11.82
N THR A 135 19.44 5.83 -12.89
CA THR A 135 18.33 6.80 -12.86
C THR A 135 16.99 6.15 -12.51
N LYS A 136 16.78 4.86 -12.80
CA LYS A 136 15.54 4.11 -12.48
C LYS A 136 15.51 3.65 -11.03
N GLU A 137 16.68 3.35 -10.45
CA GLU A 137 16.86 2.91 -9.06
C GLU A 137 16.31 3.93 -8.04
N ARG A 138 16.61 5.23 -8.23
CA ARG A 138 16.14 6.31 -7.34
C ARG A 138 14.63 6.53 -7.40
N MET A 139 14.01 6.37 -8.57
CA MET A 139 12.56 6.51 -8.72
C MET A 139 11.81 5.30 -8.17
N PHE A 140 12.31 4.09 -8.42
CA PHE A 140 11.66 2.87 -7.96
C PHE A 140 11.75 2.71 -6.45
N ALA A 141 12.91 2.99 -5.86
CA ALA A 141 13.07 2.85 -4.43
C ALA A 141 12.30 3.96 -3.65
N ARG A 142 12.09 5.14 -4.26
CA ARG A 142 11.11 6.15 -3.80
C ARG A 142 9.66 5.68 -3.92
N ARG A 143 9.30 4.95 -5.00
CA ARG A 143 7.97 4.31 -5.17
C ARG A 143 7.75 3.17 -4.18
N LEU A 144 8.76 2.36 -3.89
CA LEU A 144 8.73 1.35 -2.84
C LEU A 144 8.55 2.01 -1.47
N HIS A 145 9.34 3.03 -1.13
CA HIS A 145 9.15 3.81 0.09
C HIS A 145 7.69 4.33 0.18
N GLN A 146 7.17 4.98 -0.87
CA GLN A 146 5.79 5.51 -0.86
C GLN A 146 4.69 4.43 -0.79
N ARG A 147 4.88 3.23 -1.37
CA ARG A 147 3.90 2.13 -1.33
C ARG A 147 4.05 1.22 -0.11
N VAL A 148 5.24 1.17 0.50
CA VAL A 148 5.56 0.41 1.71
C VAL A 148 5.17 1.21 2.96
N PHE A 149 5.10 2.54 2.93
CA PHE A 149 4.74 3.37 4.10
C PHE A 149 3.34 4.03 4.12
N PRO A 150 2.22 3.42 3.65
CA PRO A 150 0.90 3.85 4.10
C PRO A 150 0.62 3.24 5.48
N THR A 151 0.73 4.03 6.54
CA THR A 151 0.25 3.64 7.87
C THR A 151 -1.24 3.96 7.96
N ASP A 152 -2.10 2.96 7.73
CA ASP A 152 -3.54 3.09 7.99
C ASP A 152 -3.77 3.09 9.51
N CYS A 153 -4.20 4.23 10.05
CA CYS A 153 -4.57 4.42 11.45
C CYS A 153 -6.09 4.51 11.64
N SER A 154 -6.91 4.16 10.63
CA SER A 154 -8.38 4.30 10.68
C SER A 154 -9.05 3.45 11.77
N TRP A 155 -8.33 2.47 12.32
CA TRP A 155 -8.72 1.65 13.46
C TRP A 155 -8.57 2.35 14.82
N LEU A 156 -7.92 3.52 14.89
CA LEU A 156 -7.98 4.39 16.06
C LEU A 156 -9.16 5.35 15.91
N HIS A 157 -10.14 5.22 16.78
CA HIS A 157 -11.41 5.93 16.70
C HIS A 157 -11.47 7.17 17.60
N ARG A 158 -10.59 7.23 18.60
CA ARG A 158 -10.47 8.31 19.59
C ARG A 158 -9.09 8.97 19.53
N THR A 159 -8.45 8.90 18.37
CA THR A 159 -7.12 9.48 18.18
C THR A 159 -7.02 10.05 16.79
N GLU A 160 -6.44 11.23 16.70
CA GLU A 160 -6.00 11.82 15.45
C GLU A 160 -4.50 11.58 15.30
N ILE A 161 -4.10 11.14 14.12
CA ILE A 161 -2.69 10.93 13.78
C ILE A 161 -2.39 11.61 12.45
N ALA A 162 -1.26 12.30 12.40
CA ALA A 162 -0.67 12.81 11.17
C ALA A 162 0.79 12.38 11.10
N ILE A 163 1.23 11.98 9.92
CA ILE A 163 2.62 11.63 9.63
C ILE A 163 3.08 12.49 8.46
N ARG A 164 4.30 13.02 8.55
CA ARG A 164 4.95 13.82 7.51
C ARG A 164 6.36 13.31 7.29
N HIS A 165 6.68 13.02 6.02
CA HIS A 165 8.03 12.68 5.57
C HIS A 165 8.48 13.71 4.54
N LEU A 166 9.67 14.27 4.74
CA LEU A 166 10.37 15.12 3.79
C LEU A 166 11.63 14.38 3.34
N PRO A 167 11.54 13.50 2.33
CA PRO A 167 12.70 12.79 1.82
C PRO A 167 13.62 13.75 1.09
N GLN A 168 14.92 13.65 1.35
CA GLN A 168 15.92 14.30 0.50
C GLN A 168 16.12 13.48 -0.79
N ALA A 169 16.78 14.04 -1.81
CA ALA A 169 16.97 13.37 -3.11
C ALA A 169 17.80 12.08 -2.97
N GLY A 170 17.14 10.94 -2.78
CA GLY A 170 17.76 9.65 -2.54
C GLY A 170 16.87 8.74 -1.70
N LEU A 171 17.41 7.60 -1.30
CA LEU A 171 16.76 6.68 -0.37
C LEU A 171 17.11 7.02 1.07
N GLY A 172 16.13 6.96 1.97
CA GLY A 172 16.27 7.33 3.36
C GLY A 172 16.18 6.18 4.36
N GLY A 173 16.84 6.36 5.50
CA GLY A 173 16.80 5.47 6.66
C GLY A 173 15.67 5.76 7.65
N ASP A 174 15.01 6.92 7.54
CA ASP A 174 13.88 7.29 8.39
C ASP A 174 12.70 6.32 8.23
N TYR A 175 12.17 5.89 9.36
CA TYR A 175 11.07 4.95 9.48
C TYR A 175 10.06 5.46 10.50
N ILE A 176 8.79 5.59 10.10
CA ILE A 176 7.67 5.81 11.03
C ILE A 176 6.61 4.75 10.75
N ASP A 177 6.11 4.11 11.80
CA ASP A 177 4.94 3.25 11.67
C ASP A 177 4.10 3.22 12.95
N VAL A 178 2.81 2.94 12.77
CA VAL A 178 1.81 2.82 13.84
C VAL A 178 0.98 1.58 13.57
N ARG A 179 1.02 0.61 14.47
CA ARG A 179 0.29 -0.66 14.30
C ARG A 179 -0.58 -1.00 15.50
N PRO A 180 -1.70 -1.72 15.28
CA PRO A 180 -2.52 -2.19 16.38
C PRO A 180 -1.82 -3.30 17.16
N TYR A 181 -1.96 -3.29 18.48
CA TYR A 181 -1.56 -4.41 19.34
C TYR A 181 -2.68 -4.87 20.28
N GLY A 182 -3.86 -4.25 20.14
CA GLY A 182 -5.11 -4.56 20.82
C GLY A 182 -6.18 -3.55 20.38
N GLN A 183 -7.44 -3.77 20.78
CA GLN A 183 -8.50 -2.81 20.49
C GLN A 183 -8.18 -1.44 21.11
N GLY A 184 -8.10 -0.41 20.27
CA GLY A 184 -7.75 0.95 20.67
C GLY A 184 -6.33 1.12 21.22
N LYS A 185 -5.43 0.17 20.95
CA LYS A 185 -4.06 0.19 21.45
C LYS A 185 -3.06 0.19 20.30
N ALA A 186 -2.19 1.20 20.29
CA ALA A 186 -1.24 1.45 19.22
C ALA A 186 0.22 1.29 19.66
N LEU A 187 1.00 0.57 18.86
CA LEU A 187 2.45 0.54 18.98
C LEU A 187 3.01 1.47 17.91
N VAL A 188 3.69 2.52 18.35
CA VAL A 188 4.30 3.58 17.55
C VAL A 188 5.81 3.35 17.51
N MET A 189 6.40 3.42 16.33
CA MET A 189 7.85 3.47 16.14
C MET A 189 8.20 4.67 15.27
N VAL A 190 9.21 5.43 15.70
CA VAL A 190 9.94 6.39 14.88
C VAL A 190 11.40 5.97 14.96
N ALA A 191 12.07 5.74 13.85
CA ALA A 191 13.46 5.35 13.82
C ALA A 191 14.18 6.05 12.68
N ASP A 192 15.48 6.22 12.80
CA ASP A 192 16.36 6.58 11.71
C ASP A 192 17.49 5.55 11.62
N VAL A 193 17.54 4.85 10.48
CA VAL A 193 18.61 3.92 10.15
C VAL A 193 19.72 4.67 9.42
N SER A 194 20.68 5.17 10.18
CA SER A 194 21.89 5.80 9.65
C SER A 194 22.80 4.82 8.86
N GLY A 195 23.27 5.30 7.70
CA GLY A 195 24.13 4.62 6.72
C GLY A 195 23.99 5.30 5.35
N HIS A 196 24.93 5.11 4.41
CA HIS A 196 24.82 5.71 3.07
C HIS A 196 24.20 4.75 2.04
N GLY A 197 23.10 5.16 1.41
CA GLY A 197 22.52 4.46 0.24
C GLY A 197 21.73 3.19 0.58
N THR A 198 21.96 2.13 -0.20
CA THR A 198 21.16 0.91 -0.26
C THR A 198 21.04 0.15 1.09
N PRO A 199 22.09 0.03 1.94
CA PRO A 199 21.98 -0.64 3.24
C PRO A 199 21.00 0.02 4.22
N ALA A 200 21.02 1.35 4.35
CA ALA A 200 20.08 2.09 5.23
C ALA A 200 18.61 1.88 4.81
N THR A 201 18.38 1.82 3.50
CA THR A 201 17.06 1.58 2.90
C THR A 201 16.57 0.16 3.19
N PHE A 202 17.44 -0.83 3.01
CA PHE A 202 17.08 -2.22 3.31
C PHE A 202 16.93 -2.44 4.81
N GLY A 203 17.71 -1.72 5.63
CA GLY A 203 17.54 -1.68 7.08
C GLY A 203 16.16 -1.14 7.48
N SER A 204 15.69 -0.03 6.90
CA SER A 204 14.36 0.51 7.20
C SER A 204 13.22 -0.42 6.72
N ILE A 205 13.38 -1.08 5.57
CA ILE A 205 12.43 -2.10 5.07
C ILE A 205 12.41 -3.35 5.97
N ALA A 206 13.58 -3.84 6.39
CA ALA A 206 13.71 -4.97 7.31
C ALA A 206 13.08 -4.62 8.66
N LEU A 207 13.34 -3.42 9.17
CA LEU A 207 12.76 -2.90 10.41
C LEU A 207 11.24 -2.84 10.33
N LYS A 208 10.66 -2.39 9.20
CA LYS A 208 9.20 -2.42 9.00
C LYS A 208 8.63 -3.83 9.01
N THR A 209 9.23 -4.72 8.23
CA THR A 209 8.77 -6.11 8.09
C THR A 209 8.81 -6.81 9.45
N TRP A 210 9.91 -6.63 10.17
CA TRP A 210 10.08 -7.13 11.51
C TRP A 210 9.09 -6.50 12.49
N PHE A 211 8.98 -5.17 12.52
CA PHE A 211 8.09 -4.45 13.44
C PHE A 211 6.63 -4.89 13.30
N SER A 212 6.19 -5.17 12.08
CA SER A 212 4.85 -5.71 11.80
C SER A 212 4.59 -7.06 12.49
N SER A 213 5.64 -7.87 12.71
CA SER A 213 5.58 -9.20 13.33
C SER A 213 5.92 -9.24 14.83
N VAL A 214 6.28 -8.11 15.44
CA VAL A 214 6.67 -8.05 16.85
C VAL A 214 5.52 -8.48 17.77
N GLU A 215 5.84 -9.24 18.81
CA GLU A 215 4.88 -9.67 19.83
C GLU A 215 4.26 -8.48 20.58
N THR A 216 2.95 -8.50 20.79
CA THR A 216 2.16 -7.38 21.34
C THR A 216 2.38 -7.12 22.84
N GLY A 217 2.93 -8.10 23.58
CA GLY A 217 3.11 -8.02 25.04
C GLY A 217 4.40 -7.36 25.52
N LEU A 218 5.33 -7.02 24.61
CA LEU A 218 6.65 -6.53 24.98
C LEU A 218 6.61 -5.09 25.51
N SER A 219 7.59 -4.75 26.35
CA SER A 219 7.83 -3.35 26.75
C SER A 219 8.49 -2.59 25.58
N PRO A 220 8.26 -1.27 25.43
CA PRO A 220 8.92 -0.48 24.40
C PRO A 220 10.45 -0.61 24.41
N ALA A 221 11.08 -0.68 25.59
CA ALA A 221 12.51 -0.91 25.71
C ALA A 221 12.94 -2.26 25.11
N THR A 222 12.21 -3.34 25.42
CA THR A 222 12.47 -4.68 24.87
C THR A 222 12.26 -4.73 23.36
N VAL A 223 11.29 -3.98 22.82
CA VAL A 223 11.09 -3.86 21.37
C VAL A 223 12.33 -3.20 20.75
N LEU A 224 12.84 -2.12 21.31
CA LEU A 224 14.07 -1.49 20.83
C LEU A 224 15.28 -2.43 20.92
N ASP A 225 15.44 -3.18 22.02
CA ASP A 225 16.53 -4.17 22.17
C ASP A 225 16.51 -5.25 21.08
N ARG A 226 15.32 -5.75 20.73
CA ARG A 226 15.18 -6.76 19.68
C ARG A 226 15.37 -6.17 18.28
N ALA A 227 14.91 -4.95 18.03
CA ALA A 227 15.11 -4.25 16.77
C ALA A 227 16.61 -4.08 16.47
N ASP A 228 17.34 -3.62 17.47
CA ASP A 228 18.79 -3.46 17.47
C ASP A 228 19.53 -4.76 17.15
N THR A 229 19.20 -5.82 17.87
CA THR A 229 19.81 -7.15 17.68
C THR A 229 19.60 -7.64 16.25
N MET A 230 18.36 -7.53 15.74
CA MET A 230 18.00 -7.96 14.40
C MET A 230 18.74 -7.16 13.31
N LEU A 231 18.81 -5.84 13.45
CA LEU A 231 19.52 -5.00 12.48
C LEU A 231 21.03 -5.27 12.46
N ARG A 232 21.65 -5.50 13.62
CA ARG A 232 23.08 -5.88 13.70
C ARG A 232 23.37 -7.25 13.10
N GLU A 233 22.44 -8.20 13.20
CA GLU A 233 22.58 -9.53 12.60
C GLU A 233 22.44 -9.48 11.07
N LEU A 234 21.50 -8.69 10.56
CA LEU A 234 21.26 -8.56 9.11
C LEU A 234 22.27 -7.67 8.40
N PHE A 235 22.76 -6.61 9.07
CA PHE A 235 23.68 -5.61 8.50
C PHE A 235 24.88 -5.35 9.44
N PRO A 236 25.79 -6.33 9.65
CA PRO A 236 26.85 -6.23 10.64
C PRO A 236 27.84 -5.10 10.33
N GLY A 237 27.83 -4.03 11.14
CA GLY A 237 28.74 -2.89 11.00
C GLY A 237 28.43 -1.93 9.84
N GLU A 238 27.33 -2.17 9.11
CA GLU A 238 26.94 -1.35 7.95
C GLU A 238 25.90 -0.28 8.28
N CYS A 239 25.11 -0.47 9.34
CA CYS A 239 24.06 0.47 9.75
C CYS A 239 24.16 0.73 11.26
N SER A 240 23.94 1.98 11.66
CA SER A 240 23.52 2.32 13.02
C SER A 240 22.08 2.79 12.99
N THR A 241 21.34 2.62 14.07
CA THR A 241 19.95 3.07 14.15
C THR A 241 19.80 4.00 15.33
N THR A 242 18.86 4.95 15.24
CA THR A 242 18.26 5.64 16.37
C THR A 242 16.76 5.33 16.35
N ALA A 243 16.13 5.19 17.51
CA ALA A 243 14.71 4.83 17.56
C ALA A 243 14.00 5.31 18.82
N PHE A 244 12.74 5.69 18.65
CA PHE A 244 11.72 5.91 19.66
C PHE A 244 10.58 4.91 19.47
N CYS A 245 10.20 4.22 20.54
CA CYS A 245 9.09 3.27 20.53
C CYS A 245 8.11 3.62 21.65
N ALA A 246 6.81 3.60 21.36
CA ALA A 246 5.78 3.86 22.35
C ALA A 246 4.58 2.94 22.18
N ARG A 247 3.98 2.57 23.30
CA ARG A 247 2.65 1.97 23.39
C ARG A 247 1.68 3.04 23.86
N TYR A 248 0.59 3.19 23.12
CA TYR A 248 -0.46 4.16 23.38
C TYR A 248 -1.81 3.44 23.52
N ASP A 249 -2.64 3.87 24.47
CA ASP A 249 -4.02 3.41 24.66
C ASP A 249 -4.98 4.60 24.43
N GLU A 250 -5.81 4.54 23.38
CA GLU A 250 -6.70 5.63 22.99
C GLU A 250 -7.83 5.89 23.98
N ARG A 251 -8.11 4.92 24.87
CA ARG A 251 -9.19 5.03 25.85
C ARG A 251 -8.74 5.77 27.10
N THR A 252 -7.48 5.57 27.51
CA THR A 252 -6.92 6.17 28.73
C THR A 252 -5.99 7.34 28.44
N GLY A 253 -5.48 7.47 27.21
CA GLY A 253 -4.40 8.40 26.87
C GLY A 253 -3.04 7.96 27.41
N GLU A 254 -2.94 6.77 28.03
CA GLU A 254 -1.69 6.25 28.57
C GLU A 254 -0.67 6.01 27.45
N LEU A 255 0.52 6.58 27.64
CA LEU A 255 1.66 6.44 26.75
C LEU A 255 2.83 5.87 27.54
N THR A 256 3.22 4.62 27.27
CA THR A 256 4.47 4.05 27.79
C THR A 256 5.49 3.98 26.67
N TYR A 257 6.71 4.45 26.89
CA TYR A 257 7.66 4.66 25.79
C TYR A 257 9.11 4.43 26.20
N ALA A 258 9.97 4.24 25.22
CA ALA A 258 11.43 4.19 25.35
C ALA A 258 12.08 4.89 24.14
N SER A 259 13.28 5.41 24.34
CA SER A 259 14.10 6.02 23.29
C SER A 259 15.50 5.41 23.33
N ALA A 260 16.13 5.28 22.17
CA ALA A 260 17.48 4.83 21.97
C ALA A 260 18.19 5.73 20.93
N GLY A 261 18.87 6.75 21.42
CA GLY A 261 19.62 7.72 20.59
C GLY A 261 18.78 8.73 19.78
N GLN A 262 17.46 8.57 19.71
CA GLN A 262 16.54 9.49 19.03
C GLN A 262 16.40 10.81 19.82
N PRO A 263 16.26 11.98 19.16
CA PRO A 263 15.84 13.21 19.83
C PRO A 263 14.60 13.00 20.71
N ALA A 264 14.54 13.73 21.83
CA ALA A 264 13.43 13.61 22.77
C ALA A 264 12.11 14.06 22.10
N PRO A 265 11.09 13.18 22.01
CA PRO A 265 9.77 13.61 21.57
C PRO A 265 9.22 14.68 22.49
N ILE A 266 8.35 15.53 21.98
CA ILE A 266 7.73 16.60 22.75
C ILE A 266 6.24 16.33 22.93
N VAL A 267 5.69 16.85 24.01
CA VAL A 267 4.24 17.03 24.17
C VAL A 267 3.95 18.52 24.09
N TRP A 268 3.07 18.89 23.17
CA TRP A 268 2.67 20.26 22.93
C TRP A 268 1.18 20.43 23.20
N SER A 269 0.80 21.45 23.97
CA SER A 269 -0.58 21.91 24.11
C SER A 269 -0.67 23.39 23.71
N PRO A 270 -1.77 23.81 23.06
CA PRO A 270 -2.04 25.22 22.82
C PRO A 270 -2.06 26.06 24.11
N GLN A 271 -2.47 25.46 25.24
CA GLN A 271 -2.64 26.14 26.53
C GLN A 271 -1.36 26.10 27.39
N HIS A 272 -0.65 24.97 27.37
CA HIS A 272 0.46 24.71 28.29
C HIS A 272 1.84 24.76 27.61
N GLY A 273 1.88 25.00 26.31
CA GLY A 273 3.10 25.08 25.53
C GLY A 273 3.76 23.72 25.32
N CYS A 274 5.08 23.69 25.22
CA CYS A 274 5.85 22.51 24.85
C CYS A 274 6.67 21.95 26.03
N ARG A 275 6.64 20.63 26.22
CA ARG A 275 7.52 19.91 27.16
C ARG A 275 8.20 18.73 26.47
N SER A 276 9.50 18.55 26.68
CA SER A 276 10.22 17.35 26.21
C SER A 276 9.90 16.16 27.10
N LEU A 277 9.70 14.99 26.48
CA LEU A 277 9.59 13.73 27.20
C LEU A 277 10.96 13.31 27.75
N ALA A 278 10.96 12.70 28.93
CA ALA A 278 12.19 12.20 29.53
C ALA A 278 12.78 11.08 28.67
N THR A 279 14.07 11.18 28.32
CA THR A 279 14.82 10.16 27.59
C THR A 279 16.15 9.90 28.29
N ASN A 280 16.62 8.65 28.26
CA ASN A 280 17.87 8.27 28.93
C ASN A 280 19.13 8.40 28.07
N GLY A 281 19.07 9.03 26.89
CA GLY A 281 20.26 9.39 26.09
C GLY A 281 21.17 8.25 25.63
N ASN A 282 20.87 6.99 25.99
CA ASN A 282 21.70 5.85 25.65
C ASN A 282 21.57 5.54 24.16
N SER A 283 22.71 5.52 23.45
CA SER A 283 22.81 5.07 22.06
C SER A 283 22.36 3.61 21.94
N LEU A 284 21.96 3.21 20.73
CA LEU A 284 21.69 1.81 20.42
C LEU A 284 22.89 0.91 20.76
N ALA A 285 24.11 1.42 20.81
CA ALA A 285 25.32 0.68 21.19
C ALA A 285 25.41 0.19 22.67
N ASP A 286 24.49 0.55 23.58
CA ASP A 286 24.52 0.12 25.00
C ASP A 286 23.37 -0.85 25.35
N PRO A 287 23.53 -2.17 25.13
CA PRO A 287 22.46 -3.16 25.06
C PRO A 287 21.85 -3.61 26.42
N GLY A 288 21.96 -2.82 27.49
CA GLY A 288 21.57 -3.27 28.84
C GLY A 288 20.88 -2.28 29.77
N ARG A 289 20.62 -1.04 29.35
CA ARG A 289 20.09 0.02 30.25
C ARG A 289 18.99 0.89 29.62
N ARG A 290 18.04 0.29 28.90
CA ARG A 290 16.88 1.03 28.36
C ARG A 290 15.73 1.00 29.37
N SER A 291 15.37 2.17 29.87
CA SER A 291 14.23 2.32 30.77
C SER A 291 12.97 2.63 29.98
N THR A 292 11.85 2.05 30.41
CA THR A 292 10.53 2.44 29.92
C THR A 292 10.00 3.56 30.81
N PHE A 293 9.50 4.61 30.18
CA PHE A 293 8.82 5.74 30.81
C PHE A 293 7.31 5.63 30.60
N ALA A 294 6.56 6.36 31.41
CA ALA A 294 5.11 6.45 31.27
C ALA A 294 4.66 7.91 31.44
N THR A 295 3.69 8.32 30.64
CA THR A 295 2.97 9.58 30.76
C THR A 295 1.53 9.37 30.30
N VAL A 296 0.66 10.35 30.53
CA VAL A 296 -0.73 10.36 30.05
C VAL A 296 -0.90 11.60 29.20
N LEU A 297 -1.42 11.44 27.99
CA LEU A 297 -1.75 12.53 27.09
C LEU A 297 -3.18 13.02 27.34
N ALA A 298 -3.34 14.31 27.63
CA ALA A 298 -4.65 14.95 27.71
C ALA A 298 -5.26 15.18 26.31
N GLU A 299 -6.56 15.48 26.24
CA GLU A 299 -7.29 15.66 24.96
C GLU A 299 -6.79 16.85 24.10
N ASP A 300 -6.21 17.86 24.74
CA ASP A 300 -5.62 19.03 24.07
C ASP A 300 -4.10 18.90 23.83
N GLU A 301 -3.49 17.84 24.36
CA GLU A 301 -2.06 17.55 24.20
C GLU A 301 -1.80 16.76 22.90
N VAL A 302 -0.71 17.15 22.23
CA VAL A 302 -0.21 16.50 21.02
C VAL A 302 1.18 15.95 21.30
N LEU A 303 1.35 14.64 21.16
CA LEU A 303 2.66 14.02 21.08
C LEU A 303 3.25 14.31 19.69
N ILE A 304 4.46 14.87 19.64
CA ILE A 304 5.23 15.05 18.39
C ILE A 304 6.54 14.28 18.54
N ALA A 305 6.68 13.20 17.77
CA ALA A 305 7.89 12.40 17.67
C ALA A 305 8.52 12.62 16.29
N TYR A 306 9.85 12.71 16.23
CA TYR A 306 10.55 13.16 15.02
C TYR A 306 11.96 12.57 14.90
N SER A 307 12.50 12.50 13.68
CA SER A 307 13.89 12.14 13.40
C SER A 307 14.86 13.29 13.65
N ASP A 308 16.13 12.97 13.87
CA ASP A 308 17.21 13.93 14.14
C ASP A 308 17.51 14.90 12.99
N GLY A 309 17.10 14.58 11.77
CA GLY A 309 17.18 15.48 10.62
C GLY A 309 16.43 16.81 10.82
N LEU A 310 15.48 16.89 11.76
CA LEU A 310 14.78 18.14 12.10
C LEU A 310 15.62 19.06 12.99
N THR A 311 15.98 18.58 14.18
CA THR A 311 16.72 19.29 15.23
C THR A 311 17.04 18.31 16.37
N ASN A 312 18.04 18.61 17.19
CA ASN A 312 18.31 17.81 18.40
C ASN A 312 17.42 18.22 19.58
N ASP A 313 16.81 19.42 19.56
CA ASP A 313 15.95 19.92 20.64
C ASP A 313 14.82 20.81 20.07
N LEU A 314 13.68 20.17 19.80
CA LEU A 314 12.52 20.86 19.24
C LEU A 314 11.81 21.74 20.27
N ALA A 315 11.82 21.34 21.55
CA ALA A 315 11.18 22.14 22.59
C ALA A 315 11.88 23.49 22.76
N LYS A 316 13.22 23.49 22.77
CA LYS A 316 14.02 24.71 22.80
C LYS A 316 13.78 25.57 21.57
N LEU A 317 13.73 24.97 20.39
CA LEU A 317 13.44 25.67 19.14
C LEU A 317 12.08 26.40 19.18
N ILE A 318 11.05 25.75 19.69
CA ILE A 318 9.71 26.33 19.88
C ILE A 318 9.72 27.45 20.92
N ALA A 319 10.47 27.27 22.01
CA ALA A 319 10.58 28.26 23.08
C ALA A 319 11.32 29.54 22.64
N GLU A 320 12.45 29.41 21.93
CA GLU A 320 13.30 30.52 21.50
C GLU A 320 12.66 31.37 20.39
N ASN A 321 11.84 30.75 19.53
CA ASN A 321 11.16 31.43 18.43
C ASN A 321 9.72 31.85 18.77
N GLY A 322 9.37 31.89 20.06
CA GLY A 322 8.28 32.70 20.62
C GLY A 322 6.84 32.27 20.29
N SER A 323 6.57 31.01 19.94
CA SER A 323 5.38 30.69 19.14
C SER A 323 4.53 29.53 19.66
N CYS A 324 4.20 29.45 20.96
CA CYS A 324 2.99 28.67 21.32
C CYS A 324 1.75 29.33 20.69
N GLU A 325 1.66 30.66 20.76
CA GLU A 325 0.60 31.45 20.09
C GLU A 325 0.75 31.50 18.56
N GLY A 326 1.96 31.49 18.00
CA GLY A 326 2.18 31.50 16.55
C GLY A 326 1.93 30.13 15.91
N LEU A 327 2.25 29.03 16.59
CA LEU A 327 1.88 27.66 16.20
C LEU A 327 0.35 27.52 16.32
N ALA A 328 -0.26 28.04 17.38
CA ALA A 328 -1.72 28.06 17.58
C ALA A 328 -2.46 28.98 16.57
N ARG A 329 -1.90 30.13 16.18
CA ARG A 329 -2.50 31.04 15.18
C ARG A 329 -2.35 30.53 13.74
N LYS A 330 -1.24 29.86 13.41
CA LYS A 330 -1.05 29.20 12.10
C LYS A 330 -1.84 27.90 11.97
N SER A 331 -2.16 27.24 13.09
CA SER A 331 -3.02 26.04 13.16
C SER A 331 -4.49 26.33 13.46
N ARG A 332 -5.00 27.47 12.97
CA ARG A 332 -6.40 27.92 13.17
C ARG A 332 -7.39 26.84 12.68
N GLY A 333 -7.76 25.92 13.57
CA GLY A 333 -8.80 24.91 13.33
C GLY A 333 -8.32 23.45 13.26
N SER A 334 -7.46 23.00 14.17
CA SER A 334 -7.46 21.61 14.66
C SER A 334 -7.08 20.48 13.67
N ASP A 335 -6.27 20.69 12.63
CA ASP A 335 -5.65 19.59 11.85
C ASP A 335 -4.20 19.37 12.31
N LEU A 336 -3.87 18.14 12.75
CA LEU A 336 -2.49 17.78 13.10
C LEU A 336 -1.51 17.93 11.93
N ARG A 337 -1.98 17.86 10.68
CA ARG A 337 -1.15 18.07 9.49
C ARG A 337 -0.64 19.50 9.40
N GLU A 338 -1.49 20.47 9.70
CA GLU A 338 -1.13 21.89 9.73
C GLU A 338 -0.15 22.19 10.86
N LEU A 339 -0.34 21.54 12.02
CA LEU A 339 0.61 21.64 13.14
C LEU A 339 2.00 21.13 12.75
N LEU A 340 2.09 19.95 12.12
CA LEU A 340 3.37 19.41 11.64
C LEU A 340 4.03 20.33 10.61
N THR A 341 3.25 20.91 9.71
CA THR A 341 3.75 21.92 8.76
C THR A 341 4.30 23.15 9.47
N ALA A 342 3.61 23.68 10.47
CA ALA A 342 4.08 24.86 11.19
C ALA A 342 5.34 24.58 12.01
N VAL A 343 5.50 23.35 12.53
CA VAL A 343 6.75 22.88 13.17
C VAL A 343 7.91 22.83 12.18
N LEU A 344 7.66 22.33 10.95
CA LEU A 344 8.66 22.30 9.87
C LEU A 344 9.10 23.71 9.44
N ASP A 345 8.15 24.62 9.25
CA ASP A 345 8.43 26.04 8.95
C ASP A 345 9.35 26.65 10.02
N LEU A 346 9.03 26.42 11.29
CA LEU A 346 9.82 26.95 12.41
C LEU A 346 11.27 26.42 12.37
N ALA A 347 11.45 25.12 12.13
CA ALA A 347 12.78 24.52 11.97
C ALA A 347 13.55 25.12 10.79
N THR A 348 12.89 25.36 9.64
CA THR A 348 13.53 25.96 8.47
C THR A 348 13.93 27.43 8.66
N MET A 349 13.24 28.17 9.54
CA MET A 349 13.51 29.58 9.81
C MET A 349 14.70 29.78 10.76
N ALA A 350 14.85 28.90 11.76
CA ALA A 350 15.89 29.00 12.79
C ALA A 350 17.28 28.59 12.29
N ALA A 351 17.34 27.64 11.37
CA ALA A 351 18.50 27.31 10.58
C ALA A 351 18.00 26.87 9.20
N PRO A 352 18.59 27.30 8.08
CA PRO A 352 18.32 26.65 6.80
C PRO A 352 18.61 25.16 7.01
N LEU A 353 17.55 24.32 7.00
CA LEU A 353 17.58 22.88 7.30
C LEU A 353 18.94 22.33 6.87
N LYS A 354 19.77 21.91 7.86
CA LYS A 354 21.17 21.46 7.71
C LYS A 354 21.56 21.35 6.23
N ALA A 355 22.39 22.27 5.74
CA ALA A 355 22.97 22.25 4.40
C ALA A 355 23.09 20.82 3.83
N PHE A 356 22.06 20.44 3.08
CA PHE A 356 21.89 19.21 2.31
C PHE A 356 22.35 17.85 2.92
N GLY A 357 21.99 17.50 4.17
CA GLY A 357 22.52 16.28 4.81
C GLY A 357 21.62 15.04 5.01
N GLU A 358 20.38 15.19 5.53
CA GLU A 358 19.63 14.09 6.19
C GLU A 358 18.11 14.15 5.90
N ASN A 359 17.38 13.03 6.10
CA ASN A 359 15.92 12.96 5.92
C ASN A 359 15.17 13.46 7.17
N ILE A 360 13.94 13.93 6.98
CA ILE A 360 13.12 14.45 8.09
C ILE A 360 11.77 13.73 8.12
N SER A 361 11.43 13.16 9.26
CA SER A 361 10.18 12.46 9.49
C SER A 361 9.58 12.88 10.82
N LEU A 362 8.29 13.22 10.82
CA LEU A 362 7.54 13.60 12.02
C LEU A 362 6.22 12.84 12.11
N LEU A 363 5.85 12.48 13.33
CA LEU A 363 4.55 11.94 13.71
C LEU A 363 3.93 12.86 14.76
N ALA A 364 2.69 13.26 14.53
CA ALA A 364 1.84 13.90 15.53
C ALA A 364 0.69 12.97 15.91
N LEU A 365 0.43 12.84 17.20
CA LEU A 365 -0.66 12.04 17.77
C LEU A 365 -1.39 12.87 18.83
N ARG A 366 -2.71 12.99 18.70
CA ARG A 366 -3.59 13.70 19.64
C ARG A 366 -4.80 12.84 20.02
N PRO A 367 -5.11 12.65 21.32
CA PRO A 367 -6.38 12.06 21.73
C PRO A 367 -7.55 12.94 21.27
N ARG A 368 -8.63 12.34 20.76
CA ARG A 368 -9.87 13.06 20.40
C ARG A 368 -11.02 12.61 21.29
N PRO A 369 -11.94 13.51 21.68
CA PRO A 369 -13.22 13.09 22.22
C PRO A 369 -13.95 12.26 21.15
N ALA A 370 -14.71 11.26 21.58
CA ALA A 370 -15.42 10.36 20.67
C ALA A 370 -16.41 11.12 19.79
N ARG A 371 -15.99 11.50 18.60
CA ARG A 371 -16.87 11.90 17.50
C ARG A 371 -17.19 10.65 16.70
N THR A 372 -18.44 10.50 16.29
CA THR A 372 -18.92 9.45 15.40
C THR A 372 -18.24 9.57 14.03
N VAL A 373 -17.07 8.97 13.89
CA VAL A 373 -16.51 8.59 12.59
C VAL A 373 -17.44 7.52 12.02
N PRO A 374 -17.78 7.53 10.71
CA PRO A 374 -18.52 6.42 10.12
C PRO A 374 -17.71 5.15 10.43
N ARG A 375 -18.32 4.20 11.15
CA ARG A 375 -17.65 2.95 11.52
C ARG A 375 -17.01 2.36 10.26
N PRO A 376 -15.78 1.82 10.34
CA PRO A 376 -15.25 0.99 9.26
C PRO A 376 -16.32 -0.03 8.90
N VAL A 377 -16.72 -0.09 7.62
CA VAL A 377 -17.77 -1.01 7.21
C VAL A 377 -17.26 -2.42 7.43
N GLU A 378 -17.86 -3.09 8.41
CA GLU A 378 -17.51 -4.43 8.82
C GLU A 378 -18.00 -5.40 7.76
N VAL A 379 -17.07 -6.15 7.17
CA VAL A 379 -17.32 -7.13 6.11
C VAL A 379 -17.66 -8.50 6.70
N MET A 380 -17.13 -8.79 7.89
CA MET A 380 -17.39 -10.04 8.59
C MET A 380 -18.88 -10.18 8.92
N GLY A 381 -19.44 -11.36 8.65
CA GLY A 381 -20.85 -11.68 8.88
C GLY A 381 -21.82 -11.08 7.85
N LYS A 382 -21.34 -10.30 6.86
CA LYS A 382 -22.19 -9.76 5.79
C LYS A 382 -22.69 -10.87 4.88
N ARG A 383 -23.97 -10.81 4.54
CA ARG A 383 -24.61 -11.76 3.62
C ARG A 383 -24.46 -11.25 2.19
N ILE A 384 -23.79 -12.02 1.35
CA ILE A 384 -23.56 -11.65 -0.04
C ILE A 384 -24.26 -12.64 -0.94
N LEU A 385 -25.10 -12.13 -1.86
CA LEU A 385 -25.65 -12.92 -2.94
C LEU A 385 -24.78 -12.72 -4.18
N HIS A 386 -24.14 -13.79 -4.65
CA HIS A 386 -23.24 -13.76 -5.80
C HIS A 386 -23.89 -14.47 -7.01
N ILE A 387 -24.06 -13.76 -8.12
CA ILE A 387 -24.72 -14.24 -9.34
C ILE A 387 -23.69 -14.20 -10.48
N GLU A 388 -23.21 -15.35 -10.92
CA GLU A 388 -22.12 -15.47 -11.89
C GLU A 388 -22.28 -16.77 -12.69
N ASN A 389 -22.32 -16.71 -14.02
CA ASN A 389 -22.51 -17.88 -14.87
C ASN A 389 -21.23 -18.70 -15.07
N ASP A 390 -20.05 -18.07 -15.00
CA ASP A 390 -18.76 -18.75 -15.06
C ASP A 390 -18.52 -19.59 -13.78
N PRO A 391 -18.41 -20.93 -13.87
CA PRO A 391 -18.26 -21.78 -12.69
C PRO A 391 -16.95 -21.58 -11.94
N ASP A 392 -15.86 -21.26 -12.63
CA ASP A 392 -14.53 -21.10 -12.04
C ASP A 392 -14.45 -19.77 -11.31
N LEU A 393 -14.89 -18.69 -11.96
CA LEU A 393 -14.96 -17.37 -11.35
C LEU A 393 -15.94 -17.34 -10.17
N ARG A 394 -17.10 -18.01 -10.31
CA ARG A 394 -18.08 -18.15 -9.23
C ARG A 394 -17.48 -18.80 -7.99
N MET A 395 -16.63 -19.82 -8.17
CA MET A 395 -15.93 -20.50 -7.08
C MET A 395 -14.86 -19.62 -6.43
N VAL A 396 -14.01 -18.96 -7.24
CA VAL A 396 -12.91 -18.13 -6.74
C VAL A 396 -13.43 -16.95 -5.90
N VAL A 397 -14.42 -16.22 -6.42
CA VAL A 397 -15.04 -15.10 -5.70
C VAL A 397 -15.72 -15.58 -4.41
N LYS A 398 -16.41 -16.72 -4.45
CA LYS A 398 -17.05 -17.30 -3.26
C LYS A 398 -16.02 -17.60 -2.17
N LEU A 399 -14.96 -18.33 -2.50
CA LEU A 399 -13.92 -18.71 -1.55
C LEU A 399 -13.24 -17.50 -0.92
N GLU A 400 -12.97 -16.46 -1.72
CA GLU A 400 -12.34 -15.24 -1.21
C GLU A 400 -13.26 -14.48 -0.25
N LEU A 401 -14.55 -14.33 -0.58
CA LEU A 401 -15.51 -13.65 0.31
C LEU A 401 -15.75 -14.43 1.62
N GLU A 402 -15.78 -15.77 1.56
CA GLU A 402 -15.85 -16.62 2.74
C GLU A 402 -14.58 -16.51 3.61
N ARG A 403 -13.40 -16.38 2.98
CA ARG A 403 -12.12 -16.09 3.68
C ARG A 403 -12.17 -14.77 4.44
N LEU A 404 -12.89 -13.76 3.91
CA LEU A 404 -13.14 -12.47 4.57
C LEU A 404 -14.21 -12.57 5.69
N GLY A 405 -14.79 -13.74 5.91
CA GLY A 405 -15.82 -13.99 6.92
C GLY A 405 -17.24 -13.60 6.50
N CYS A 406 -17.49 -13.41 5.20
CA CYS A 406 -18.85 -13.19 4.68
C CYS A 406 -19.64 -14.51 4.64
N VAL A 407 -20.96 -14.41 4.68
CA VAL A 407 -21.87 -15.52 4.39
C VAL A 407 -22.30 -15.40 2.94
N VAL A 408 -21.83 -16.30 2.08
CA VAL A 408 -21.99 -16.17 0.62
C VAL A 408 -22.93 -17.22 0.07
N GLU A 409 -23.98 -16.77 -0.61
CA GLU A 409 -24.84 -17.62 -1.43
C GLU A 409 -24.55 -17.34 -2.90
N SER A 410 -24.11 -18.37 -3.64
CA SER A 410 -23.76 -18.23 -5.05
C SER A 410 -24.77 -18.95 -5.95
N MET A 411 -25.12 -18.33 -7.08
CA MET A 411 -26.00 -18.90 -8.09
C MET A 411 -25.46 -18.67 -9.51
N ALA A 412 -25.80 -19.59 -10.40
CA ALA A 412 -25.33 -19.58 -11.79
C ALA A 412 -26.33 -18.95 -12.79
N HIS A 413 -27.56 -18.67 -12.36
CA HIS A 413 -28.66 -18.26 -13.22
C HIS A 413 -29.47 -17.14 -12.56
N SER A 414 -30.03 -16.24 -13.37
CA SER A 414 -30.79 -15.06 -12.94
C SER A 414 -32.24 -15.32 -12.55
N GLY A 415 -32.84 -16.44 -13.00
CA GLY A 415 -34.28 -16.68 -12.90
C GLY A 415 -34.85 -16.69 -11.47
N GLU A 416 -34.00 -16.99 -10.48
CA GLU A 416 -34.37 -17.04 -9.05
C GLU A 416 -33.72 -15.92 -8.22
N ALA A 417 -33.13 -14.92 -8.87
CA ALA A 417 -32.37 -13.86 -8.20
C ALA A 417 -33.24 -13.08 -7.21
N LEU A 418 -34.41 -12.59 -7.62
CA LEU A 418 -35.32 -11.83 -6.76
C LEU A 418 -35.86 -12.67 -5.59
N ALA A 419 -36.32 -13.89 -5.88
CA ALA A 419 -36.80 -14.80 -4.84
C ALA A 419 -35.70 -15.12 -3.80
N SER A 420 -34.45 -15.22 -4.25
CA SER A 420 -33.30 -15.40 -3.37
C SER A 420 -32.95 -14.12 -2.60
N ILE A 421 -33.09 -12.94 -3.19
CA ILE A 421 -32.93 -11.66 -2.47
C ILE A 421 -33.95 -11.56 -1.32
N ASP A 422 -35.22 -11.87 -1.57
CA ASP A 422 -36.28 -11.84 -0.56
C ASP A 422 -36.05 -12.86 0.56
N ARG A 423 -35.54 -14.04 0.22
CA ARG A 423 -35.23 -15.13 1.16
C ARG A 423 -33.98 -14.82 2.00
N VAL A 424 -32.87 -14.52 1.32
CA VAL A 424 -31.53 -14.38 1.92
C VAL A 424 -31.40 -13.04 2.64
N LYS A 425 -32.06 -12.00 2.13
CA LYS A 425 -31.92 -10.59 2.54
C LYS A 425 -30.45 -10.18 2.56
N PRO A 426 -29.75 -10.24 1.42
CA PRO A 426 -28.33 -9.94 1.36
C PRO A 426 -28.05 -8.48 1.75
N ASP A 427 -26.87 -8.26 2.34
CA ASP A 427 -26.29 -6.93 2.55
C ASP A 427 -25.69 -6.36 1.25
N LEU A 428 -25.32 -7.24 0.30
CA LEU A 428 -24.74 -6.89 -1.01
C LEU A 428 -25.08 -7.95 -2.05
N VAL A 429 -25.38 -7.52 -3.28
CA VAL A 429 -25.43 -8.39 -4.45
C VAL A 429 -24.18 -8.17 -5.29
N ILE A 430 -23.48 -9.24 -5.67
CA ILE A 430 -22.44 -9.22 -6.70
C ILE A 430 -23.02 -9.89 -7.94
N LEU A 431 -23.01 -9.18 -9.07
CA LEU A 431 -23.77 -9.57 -10.26
C LEU A 431 -22.90 -9.53 -11.51
N ASP A 432 -22.72 -10.67 -12.19
CA ASP A 432 -22.23 -10.67 -13.55
C ASP A 432 -23.27 -10.03 -14.48
N LEU A 433 -22.86 -8.97 -15.18
CA LEU A 433 -23.68 -8.29 -16.16
C LEU A 433 -23.78 -9.09 -17.46
N MET A 434 -22.73 -9.83 -17.82
CA MET A 434 -22.58 -10.52 -19.10
C MET A 434 -23.10 -11.97 -19.03
N MET A 435 -24.32 -12.13 -18.51
CA MET A 435 -25.04 -13.39 -18.53
C MET A 435 -25.82 -13.58 -19.85
N PRO A 436 -26.08 -14.84 -20.30
CA PRO A 436 -26.85 -15.13 -21.49
C PRO A 436 -28.18 -14.37 -21.58
N ASP A 437 -28.60 -14.01 -22.80
CA ASP A 437 -29.86 -13.33 -23.10
C ASP A 437 -30.09 -11.98 -22.38
N GLY A 438 -29.02 -11.33 -21.89
CA GLY A 438 -29.12 -10.05 -21.17
C GLY A 438 -29.68 -10.19 -19.74
N ALA A 439 -29.67 -11.40 -19.21
CA ALA A 439 -30.16 -11.75 -17.88
C ALA A 439 -29.60 -10.86 -16.75
N GLY A 440 -28.33 -10.47 -16.81
CA GLY A 440 -27.70 -9.64 -15.76
C GLY A 440 -28.32 -8.25 -15.66
N GLN A 441 -28.53 -7.58 -16.80
CA GLN A 441 -29.19 -6.27 -16.82
C GLN A 441 -30.63 -6.33 -16.34
N ALA A 442 -31.36 -7.40 -16.69
CA ALA A 442 -32.72 -7.60 -16.22
C ALA A 442 -32.78 -7.74 -14.69
N VAL A 443 -31.85 -8.50 -14.09
CA VAL A 443 -31.73 -8.61 -12.63
C VAL A 443 -31.49 -7.24 -12.01
N LEU A 444 -30.52 -6.47 -12.50
CA LEU A 444 -30.23 -5.15 -11.94
C LEU A 444 -31.45 -4.20 -12.00
N ARG A 445 -32.17 -4.19 -13.13
CA ARG A 445 -33.42 -3.41 -13.28
C ARG A 445 -34.47 -3.79 -12.25
N GLU A 446 -34.72 -5.08 -12.06
CA GLU A 446 -35.72 -5.54 -11.11
C GLU A 446 -35.28 -5.30 -9.66
N VAL A 447 -33.99 -5.47 -9.34
CA VAL A 447 -33.45 -5.12 -8.02
C VAL A 447 -33.64 -3.64 -7.73
N ARG A 448 -33.40 -2.74 -8.69
CA ARG A 448 -33.63 -1.31 -8.49
C ARG A 448 -35.11 -0.96 -8.32
N ARG A 449 -36.01 -1.68 -9.01
CA ARG A 449 -37.45 -1.50 -8.88
C ARG A 449 -38.00 -1.95 -7.52
N HIS A 450 -37.53 -3.07 -7.00
CA HIS A 450 -38.09 -3.71 -5.79
C HIS A 450 -37.27 -3.47 -4.51
N HIS A 451 -35.95 -3.24 -4.65
CA HIS A 451 -34.99 -3.03 -3.56
C HIS A 451 -34.04 -1.87 -3.88
N PRO A 452 -34.53 -0.62 -3.99
CA PRO A 452 -33.73 0.53 -4.43
C PRO A 452 -32.52 0.82 -3.54
N HIS A 453 -32.58 0.45 -2.24
CA HIS A 453 -31.49 0.65 -1.28
C HIS A 453 -30.47 -0.51 -1.21
N LEU A 454 -30.70 -1.62 -1.91
CA LEU A 454 -29.81 -2.77 -1.87
C LEU A 454 -28.58 -2.50 -2.76
N PRO A 455 -27.35 -2.46 -2.22
CA PRO A 455 -26.17 -2.29 -3.06
C PRO A 455 -25.99 -3.47 -4.04
N VAL A 456 -25.64 -3.13 -5.28
CA VAL A 456 -25.32 -4.11 -6.33
C VAL A 456 -23.95 -3.77 -6.91
N LEU A 457 -22.96 -4.62 -6.67
CA LEU A 457 -21.64 -4.57 -7.27
C LEU A 457 -21.68 -5.35 -8.59
N VAL A 458 -21.50 -4.66 -9.70
CA VAL A 458 -21.57 -5.26 -11.03
C VAL A 458 -20.18 -5.76 -11.44
N VAL A 459 -20.12 -6.94 -12.04
CA VAL A 459 -18.92 -7.49 -12.68
C VAL A 459 -19.17 -7.57 -14.19
N THR A 460 -18.25 -7.09 -15.02
CA THR A 460 -18.43 -7.07 -16.49
C THR A 460 -17.13 -7.37 -17.25
N GLY A 461 -17.25 -7.97 -18.44
CA GLY A 461 -16.10 -8.26 -19.33
C GLY A 461 -15.43 -7.02 -19.91
N SER A 462 -16.19 -5.95 -20.11
CA SER A 462 -15.70 -4.63 -20.50
C SER A 462 -16.59 -3.58 -19.88
N ALA A 463 -15.97 -2.62 -19.19
CA ALA A 463 -16.68 -1.53 -18.54
C ALA A 463 -17.05 -0.42 -19.53
N LEU A 464 -16.48 -0.41 -20.75
CA LEU A 464 -16.82 0.55 -21.80
C LEU A 464 -17.94 0.10 -22.74
N ASP A 465 -18.39 -1.14 -22.64
CA ASP A 465 -19.43 -1.69 -23.51
C ASP A 465 -20.80 -1.03 -23.23
N ALA A 466 -21.62 -0.91 -24.26
CA ALA A 466 -22.96 -0.29 -24.16
C ALA A 466 -23.81 -0.88 -23.02
N ALA A 467 -23.65 -2.17 -22.72
CA ALA A 467 -24.29 -2.85 -21.60
C ALA A 467 -23.87 -2.30 -20.22
N ALA A 468 -22.57 -2.06 -20.01
CA ALA A 468 -22.05 -1.45 -18.79
C ALA A 468 -22.41 0.03 -18.69
N ARG A 469 -22.60 0.73 -19.81
CA ARG A 469 -23.09 2.12 -19.81
C ARG A 469 -24.54 2.22 -19.37
N GLN A 470 -25.41 1.38 -19.94
CA GLN A 470 -26.82 1.31 -19.56
C GLN A 470 -27.02 0.89 -18.09
N CYS A 471 -26.06 0.19 -17.49
CA CYS A 471 -26.16 -0.18 -16.08
C CYS A 471 -25.93 1.02 -15.14
N LEU A 472 -25.26 2.10 -15.57
CA LEU A 472 -25.04 3.29 -14.75
C LEU A 472 -26.33 4.03 -14.41
N ASP A 473 -27.28 4.09 -15.35
CA ASP A 473 -28.62 4.67 -15.11
C ASP A 473 -29.40 3.90 -14.04
N LEU A 474 -28.97 2.68 -13.73
CA LEU A 474 -29.53 1.84 -12.69
C LEU A 474 -28.76 1.98 -11.36
N ASN A 475 -27.92 3.00 -11.22
CA ASN A 475 -27.17 3.35 -10.00
C ASN A 475 -26.55 2.13 -9.27
N PRO A 476 -25.57 1.42 -9.87
CA PRO A 476 -24.89 0.34 -9.18
C PRO A 476 -24.10 0.88 -7.98
N ALA A 477 -23.73 -0.01 -7.06
CA ALA A 477 -22.88 0.33 -5.92
C ALA A 477 -21.38 0.33 -6.26
N GLY A 478 -21.03 -0.32 -7.36
CA GLY A 478 -19.69 -0.33 -7.96
C GLY A 478 -19.69 -1.15 -9.24
N ILE A 479 -18.63 -1.01 -10.04
CA ILE A 479 -18.36 -1.85 -11.21
C ILE A 479 -16.93 -2.42 -11.09
N LEU A 480 -16.78 -3.71 -11.39
CA LEU A 480 -15.50 -4.40 -11.54
C LEU A 480 -15.38 -4.96 -12.95
N ALA A 481 -14.21 -4.77 -13.56
CA ALA A 481 -13.89 -5.33 -14.87
C ALA A 481 -13.26 -6.73 -14.73
N LYS A 482 -13.62 -7.65 -15.63
CA LYS A 482 -12.92 -8.92 -15.83
C LYS A 482 -11.69 -8.68 -16.74
N PRO A 483 -10.56 -9.38 -16.53
CA PRO A 483 -10.31 -10.39 -15.50
C PRO A 483 -10.25 -9.77 -14.09
N LEU A 484 -10.89 -10.43 -13.13
CA LEU A 484 -10.95 -10.00 -11.73
C LEU A 484 -9.64 -10.37 -11.01
N ASP A 485 -8.99 -9.38 -10.40
CA ASP A 485 -7.95 -9.62 -9.41
C ASP A 485 -8.60 -9.85 -8.03
N VAL A 486 -8.22 -10.93 -7.36
CA VAL A 486 -8.71 -11.29 -6.02
C VAL A 486 -8.42 -10.17 -5.01
N GLN A 487 -7.32 -9.43 -5.18
CA GLN A 487 -6.95 -8.30 -4.32
C GLN A 487 -7.90 -7.10 -4.45
N ASP A 488 -8.58 -6.96 -5.59
CA ASP A 488 -9.51 -5.86 -5.85
C ASP A 488 -10.89 -6.10 -5.20
N LEU A 489 -11.20 -7.35 -4.82
CA LEU A 489 -12.53 -7.74 -4.35
C LEU A 489 -12.88 -7.16 -2.98
N GLU A 490 -11.97 -7.26 -2.00
CA GLU A 490 -12.22 -6.73 -0.65
C GLU A 490 -12.42 -5.19 -0.65
N PRO A 491 -11.55 -4.38 -1.28
CA PRO A 491 -11.76 -2.94 -1.38
C PRO A 491 -13.07 -2.58 -2.08
N ALA A 492 -13.48 -3.33 -3.11
CA ALA A 492 -14.70 -3.09 -3.86
C ALA A 492 -15.95 -3.40 -3.03
N VAL A 493 -15.97 -4.54 -2.31
CA VAL A 493 -17.07 -4.92 -1.41
C VAL A 493 -17.23 -3.91 -0.27
N ARG A 494 -16.13 -3.50 0.38
CA ARG A 494 -16.17 -2.48 1.44
C ARG A 494 -16.74 -1.16 0.98
N MET A 495 -16.48 -0.79 -0.28
CA MET A 495 -17.01 0.44 -0.87
C MET A 495 -18.46 0.28 -1.26
N ALA A 496 -18.83 -0.82 -1.92
CA ALA A 496 -20.21 -1.09 -2.32
C ALA A 496 -21.15 -1.16 -1.11
N LEU A 497 -20.69 -1.64 0.04
CA LEU A 497 -21.46 -1.61 1.29
C LEU A 497 -21.68 -0.21 1.88
N ARG A 498 -21.00 0.82 1.36
CA ARG A 498 -21.24 2.25 1.67
C ARG A 498 -22.22 2.90 0.70
N PHE A 499 -22.84 2.12 -0.19
CA PHE A 499 -23.75 2.62 -1.22
C PHE A 499 -24.77 3.60 -0.66
N ASP A 500 -24.85 4.73 -1.33
CA ASP A 500 -25.83 5.76 -1.10
C ASP A 500 -26.86 5.72 -2.25
N PRO A 501 -28.11 5.30 -2.00
CA PRO A 501 -29.15 5.22 -3.01
C PRO A 501 -29.55 6.60 -3.57
N ASP A 502 -29.24 7.69 -2.86
CA ASP A 502 -29.53 9.07 -3.28
C ASP A 502 -28.41 9.65 -4.17
N LEU A 503 -27.41 8.85 -4.52
CA LEU A 503 -26.36 9.21 -5.47
C LEU A 503 -26.88 9.16 -6.92
N ASP A 504 -27.03 10.32 -7.57
CA ASP A 504 -27.44 10.42 -8.98
C ASP A 504 -26.27 10.13 -9.94
N LEU A 505 -26.12 8.87 -10.37
CA LEU A 505 -25.32 8.49 -11.54
C LEU A 505 -26.17 8.75 -12.80
N VAL A 506 -25.84 9.77 -13.61
CA VAL A 506 -26.65 10.17 -14.77
C VAL A 506 -25.83 10.05 -16.05
N SER A 507 -26.17 9.11 -16.94
CA SER A 507 -25.65 9.18 -18.32
C SER A 507 -26.50 10.16 -19.14
N PHE A 508 -25.86 11.06 -19.90
CA PHE A 508 -26.58 11.93 -20.84
C PHE A 508 -26.38 11.41 -22.27
N ASP A 509 -27.50 11.09 -22.91
CA ASP A 509 -27.56 10.68 -24.31
C ASP A 509 -27.80 11.90 -25.21
N ASN A 510 -26.94 12.08 -26.22
CA ASN A 510 -27.28 12.53 -27.57
C ASN A 510 -26.00 12.78 -28.41
N LEU A 511 -25.84 11.94 -29.45
CA LEU A 511 -25.00 12.14 -30.65
C LEU A 511 -23.49 11.88 -30.52
N GLY A 512 -23.11 10.60 -30.56
CA GLY A 512 -21.97 10.12 -31.35
C GLY A 512 -20.55 10.26 -30.78
N ASN A 513 -20.35 10.93 -29.64
CA ASN A 513 -19.11 10.94 -28.83
C ASN A 513 -19.49 11.32 -27.37
N GLU A 514 -19.73 10.31 -26.51
CA GLU A 514 -20.55 10.43 -25.30
C GLU A 514 -19.78 10.77 -24.01
N TRP A 515 -20.33 11.71 -23.22
CA TRP A 515 -19.82 12.06 -21.89
C TRP A 515 -20.54 11.26 -20.78
N PHE A 516 -19.77 10.70 -19.85
CA PHE A 516 -20.21 10.09 -18.59
C PHE A 516 -20.35 11.15 -17.51
N ASP A 517 -21.56 11.46 -17.06
CA ASP A 517 -21.82 12.48 -16.04
C ASP A 517 -22.05 11.86 -14.64
N PHE A 518 -21.32 12.35 -13.65
CA PHE A 518 -21.45 11.97 -12.25
C PHE A 518 -21.86 13.20 -11.46
N VAL A 519 -23.06 13.21 -10.86
CA VAL A 519 -23.53 14.31 -10.01
C VAL A 519 -23.54 13.83 -8.56
N VAL A 520 -22.55 14.27 -7.79
CA VAL A 520 -22.31 13.74 -6.45
C VAL A 520 -22.35 14.82 -5.37
N SER A 521 -22.63 14.40 -4.13
CA SER A 521 -22.50 15.29 -2.97
C SER A 521 -21.06 15.82 -2.88
N SER A 522 -20.90 17.04 -2.37
CA SER A 522 -19.59 17.66 -2.17
C SER A 522 -18.82 17.03 -0.98
N SER A 523 -18.53 15.73 -1.07
CA SER A 523 -17.84 14.93 -0.06
C SER A 523 -16.68 14.13 -0.65
N THR A 524 -15.64 13.89 0.16
CA THR A 524 -14.46 13.12 -0.26
C THR A 524 -14.82 11.67 -0.58
N THR A 525 -15.76 11.07 0.15
CA THR A 525 -16.24 9.70 -0.08
C THR A 525 -16.90 9.58 -1.45
N SER A 526 -17.69 10.57 -1.87
CA SER A 526 -18.31 10.55 -3.19
C SER A 526 -17.30 10.76 -4.32
N VAL A 527 -16.26 11.56 -4.11
CA VAL A 527 -15.16 11.70 -5.08
C VAL A 527 -14.40 10.38 -5.23
N ASP A 528 -14.04 9.73 -4.12
CA ASP A 528 -13.32 8.45 -4.16
C ASP A 528 -14.15 7.35 -4.86
N LEU A 529 -15.48 7.39 -4.74
CA LEU A 529 -16.38 6.49 -5.45
C LEU A 529 -16.35 6.75 -6.97
N VAL A 530 -16.49 8.01 -7.41
CA VAL A 530 -16.42 8.38 -8.84
C VAL A 530 -15.07 8.03 -9.44
N THR A 531 -13.98 8.29 -8.72
CA THR A 531 -12.64 7.95 -9.17
C THR A 531 -12.47 6.45 -9.41
N ARG A 532 -13.00 5.58 -8.53
CA ARG A 532 -13.00 4.13 -8.76
C ARG A 532 -13.87 3.69 -9.92
N TYR A 533 -15.01 4.35 -10.13
CA TYR A 533 -15.83 4.12 -11.32
C TYR A 533 -15.05 4.42 -12.60
N LEU A 534 -14.33 5.54 -12.62
CA LEU A 534 -13.51 5.93 -13.76
C LEU A 534 -12.33 4.97 -13.97
N GLU A 535 -11.70 4.46 -12.90
CA GLU A 535 -10.70 3.39 -12.98
C GLU A 535 -11.27 2.13 -13.64
N ALA A 536 -12.46 1.70 -13.22
CA ALA A 536 -13.12 0.54 -13.78
C ALA A 536 -13.48 0.74 -15.25
N LEU A 537 -14.04 1.90 -15.61
CA LEU A 537 -14.39 2.27 -16.99
C LEU A 537 -13.15 2.37 -17.88
N ALA A 538 -12.04 2.89 -17.37
CA ALA A 538 -10.86 3.19 -18.15
C ALA A 538 -9.90 2.03 -18.41
N ARG A 539 -10.08 0.88 -17.72
CA ARG A 539 -9.14 -0.26 -17.79
C ARG A 539 -8.89 -0.79 -19.21
N GLN A 540 -9.72 -0.47 -20.20
CA GLN A 540 -9.41 -0.60 -21.64
C GLN A 540 -10.15 0.50 -22.39
N PRO A 541 -9.55 1.29 -23.32
CA PRO A 541 -8.23 1.12 -23.95
C PRO A 541 -7.11 2.03 -23.37
N ILE A 542 -7.26 2.60 -22.18
CA ILE A 542 -6.31 3.60 -21.67
C ILE A 542 -5.08 2.92 -21.03
N PRO A 543 -3.83 3.33 -21.37
CA PRO A 543 -2.63 2.79 -20.72
C PRO A 543 -2.62 3.03 -19.21
N ALA A 544 -2.16 2.06 -18.41
CA ALA A 544 -2.19 2.14 -16.95
C ALA A 544 -1.49 3.39 -16.37
N GLU A 545 -0.38 3.82 -16.97
CA GLU A 545 0.33 5.04 -16.55
C GLU A 545 -0.50 6.31 -16.78
N VAL A 546 -1.27 6.34 -17.87
CA VAL A 546 -2.17 7.44 -18.21
C VAL A 546 -3.36 7.45 -17.26
N LEU A 547 -3.86 6.25 -16.91
CA LEU A 547 -4.95 6.08 -15.96
C LEU A 547 -4.60 6.57 -14.55
N ASP A 548 -3.42 6.20 -14.03
CA ASP A 548 -2.96 6.64 -12.70
C ASP A 548 -2.87 8.18 -12.61
N ASP A 549 -2.29 8.82 -13.63
CA ASP A 549 -2.20 10.28 -13.71
C ASP A 549 -3.59 10.92 -13.81
N LEU A 550 -4.49 10.35 -14.63
CA LEU A 550 -5.85 10.82 -14.82
C LEU A 550 -6.64 10.78 -13.51
N VAL A 551 -6.65 9.63 -12.84
CA VAL A 551 -7.32 9.39 -11.56
C VAL A 551 -6.86 10.38 -10.51
N TRP A 552 -5.55 10.57 -10.39
CA TRP A 552 -4.96 11.52 -9.45
C TRP A 552 -5.40 12.96 -9.77
N CYS A 553 -5.34 13.37 -11.04
CA CYS A 553 -5.72 14.71 -11.47
C CYS A 553 -7.21 15.00 -11.27
N ILE A 554 -8.08 14.03 -11.55
CA ILE A 554 -9.52 14.13 -11.31
C ILE A 554 -9.79 14.33 -9.83
N ARG A 555 -9.17 13.49 -8.98
CA ARG A 555 -9.35 13.55 -7.54
C ARG A 555 -8.90 14.89 -6.98
N GLU A 556 -7.71 15.37 -7.35
CA GLU A 556 -7.19 16.66 -6.89
C GLU A 556 -8.09 17.83 -7.34
N THR A 557 -8.58 17.80 -8.59
CA THR A 557 -9.47 18.83 -9.13
C THR A 557 -10.84 18.81 -8.47
N ALA A 558 -11.40 17.63 -8.21
CA ALA A 558 -12.67 17.48 -7.51
C ALA A 558 -12.58 17.94 -6.05
N LEU A 559 -11.49 17.60 -5.34
CA LEU A 559 -11.23 18.12 -4.00
C LEU A 559 -11.13 19.65 -3.98
N ASN A 560 -10.51 20.27 -4.99
CA ASN A 560 -10.54 21.73 -5.11
C ASN A 560 -11.96 22.28 -5.28
N GLY A 561 -12.81 21.59 -6.03
CA GLY A 561 -14.23 21.91 -6.16
C GLY A 561 -14.98 21.83 -4.82
N ILE A 562 -14.67 20.85 -3.96
CA ILE A 562 -15.23 20.76 -2.60
C ILE A 562 -14.73 21.92 -1.72
N GLU A 563 -13.43 22.15 -1.75
CA GLU A 563 -12.71 23.00 -0.80
C GLU A 563 -12.91 24.49 -1.09
N TRP A 564 -12.69 24.88 -2.33
CA TRP A 564 -12.65 26.27 -2.76
C TRP A 564 -13.95 26.68 -3.44
N GLY A 565 -14.50 25.79 -4.25
CA GLY A 565 -15.77 25.98 -4.92
C GLY A 565 -16.94 26.00 -3.94
N ASN A 566 -17.32 24.81 -3.48
CA ASN A 566 -18.47 24.57 -2.61
C ASN A 566 -18.22 24.88 -1.13
N ARG A 567 -16.96 25.08 -0.72
CA ARG A 567 -16.55 25.38 0.67
C ARG A 567 -17.14 24.40 1.70
N TYR A 568 -17.16 23.11 1.37
CA TYR A 568 -17.75 22.05 2.19
C TYR A 568 -19.23 22.23 2.54
N ALA A 569 -19.99 23.02 1.77
CA ALA A 569 -21.40 23.23 2.01
C ALA A 569 -22.21 21.93 1.77
N ILE A 570 -22.97 21.51 2.78
CA ILE A 570 -23.65 20.20 2.85
C ILE A 570 -24.82 20.04 1.84
N GLY A 571 -25.19 21.10 1.09
CA GLY A 571 -26.22 21.05 0.06
C GLY A 571 -25.73 21.25 -1.38
N LEU A 572 -24.44 21.52 -1.57
CA LEU A 572 -23.88 21.75 -2.91
C LEU A 572 -23.30 20.45 -3.49
N ARG A 573 -23.40 20.32 -4.80
CA ARG A 573 -22.98 19.13 -5.55
C ARG A 573 -21.76 19.42 -6.42
N LEU A 574 -21.10 18.33 -6.80
CA LEU A 574 -20.06 18.30 -7.83
C LEU A 574 -20.58 17.54 -9.03
N ARG A 575 -20.32 18.07 -10.22
CA ARG A 575 -20.55 17.36 -11.48
C ARG A 575 -19.20 17.00 -12.10
N ILE A 576 -18.93 15.72 -12.27
CA ILE A 576 -17.73 15.20 -12.93
C ILE A 576 -18.20 14.54 -14.23
N SER A 577 -17.84 15.09 -15.38
CA SER A 577 -18.15 14.56 -16.71
C SER A 577 -16.89 13.96 -17.33
N THR A 578 -16.93 12.78 -17.92
CA THR A 578 -15.76 12.17 -18.59
C THR A 578 -16.10 11.69 -19.99
N LEU A 579 -15.29 12.00 -20.99
CA LEU A 579 -15.41 11.47 -22.36
C LEU A 579 -14.14 10.69 -22.68
N ILE A 580 -14.30 9.41 -23.03
CA ILE A 580 -13.19 8.52 -23.38
C ILE A 580 -13.23 8.27 -24.89
N LEU A 581 -12.19 8.68 -25.59
CA LEU A 581 -11.96 8.44 -27.01
C LEU A 581 -10.79 7.48 -27.19
N SER A 582 -10.58 7.00 -28.42
CA SER A 582 -9.51 6.04 -28.72
C SER A 582 -8.09 6.61 -28.55
N ASP A 583 -7.92 7.93 -28.65
CA ASP A 583 -6.62 8.62 -28.62
C ASP A 583 -6.50 9.64 -27.48
N ARG A 584 -7.56 9.86 -26.71
CA ARG A 584 -7.61 10.86 -25.64
C ARG A 584 -8.74 10.64 -24.65
N VAL A 585 -8.58 11.18 -23.46
CA VAL A 585 -9.63 11.30 -22.43
C VAL A 585 -9.82 12.76 -22.08
N MET A 586 -11.08 13.18 -21.97
CA MET A 586 -11.48 14.51 -21.55
C MET A 586 -12.29 14.40 -20.25
N VAL A 587 -11.99 15.24 -19.26
CA VAL A 587 -12.70 15.24 -17.97
C VAL A 587 -13.08 16.66 -17.62
N LYS A 588 -14.36 16.90 -17.36
CA LYS A 588 -14.89 18.19 -16.94
C LYS A 588 -15.37 18.07 -15.50
N ILE A 589 -14.93 18.95 -14.62
CA ILE A 589 -15.33 18.97 -13.21
C ILE A 589 -15.95 20.34 -12.94
N ALA A 590 -17.16 20.36 -12.40
CA ALA A 590 -17.90 21.56 -12.10
C ALA A 590 -18.43 21.54 -10.67
N ASP A 591 -18.28 22.67 -9.97
CA ASP A 591 -18.87 22.93 -8.65
C ASP A 591 -19.97 24.00 -8.73
N GLU A 592 -20.92 23.92 -7.81
CA GLU A 592 -22.06 24.86 -7.72
C GLU A 592 -21.71 26.15 -6.96
N GLY A 593 -20.53 26.21 -6.36
CA GLY A 593 -20.10 27.27 -5.46
C GLY A 593 -19.47 28.48 -6.15
N SER A 594 -18.58 29.16 -5.43
CA SER A 594 -17.97 30.40 -5.92
C SER A 594 -16.83 30.17 -6.93
N GLY A 595 -16.36 28.93 -7.07
CA GLY A 595 -15.12 28.59 -7.77
C GLY A 595 -13.85 29.08 -7.04
N PHE A 596 -12.69 28.86 -7.67
CA PHE A 596 -11.39 29.36 -7.22
C PHE A 596 -10.96 30.64 -7.95
N ASP A 597 -10.01 31.38 -7.37
CA ASP A 597 -9.44 32.59 -7.98
C ASP A 597 -8.53 32.22 -9.17
N THR A 598 -8.98 32.51 -10.39
CA THR A 598 -8.27 32.22 -11.64
C THR A 598 -7.04 33.11 -11.88
N HIS A 599 -6.90 34.21 -11.13
CA HIS A 599 -5.79 35.16 -11.27
C HIS A 599 -4.62 34.86 -10.32
N ARG A 600 -4.79 33.89 -9.40
CA ARG A 600 -3.75 33.41 -8.47
C ARG A 600 -3.07 32.11 -8.92
N LEU A 601 -3.09 31.82 -10.22
CA LEU A 601 -2.39 30.66 -10.76
C LEU A 601 -0.89 30.94 -10.83
N PHE A 602 -0.09 30.08 -10.21
CA PHE A 602 1.37 30.15 -10.27
C PHE A 602 1.83 29.90 -11.72
N GLU A 603 2.83 30.68 -12.18
CA GLU A 603 3.46 30.49 -13.50
C GLU A 603 4.07 29.08 -13.64
N PRO A 604 4.18 28.53 -14.87
CA PRO A 604 4.54 27.14 -15.06
C PRO A 604 6.00 26.89 -14.66
N PHE A 605 6.19 26.16 -13.56
CA PHE A 605 7.47 25.57 -13.19
C PHE A 605 7.51 24.10 -13.60
N ASP A 606 8.71 23.59 -13.83
CA ASP A 606 9.00 22.16 -14.00
C ASP A 606 8.29 21.34 -12.90
N ALA A 607 7.58 20.27 -13.28
CA ALA A 607 6.67 19.50 -12.42
C ALA A 607 7.34 19.03 -11.11
N LEU A 608 8.65 18.76 -11.19
CA LEU A 608 9.51 18.37 -10.08
C LEU A 608 9.75 19.49 -9.05
N GLY A 609 9.77 20.75 -9.50
CA GLY A 609 9.91 21.93 -8.65
C GLY A 609 8.64 22.28 -7.90
N VAL A 610 7.47 22.14 -8.54
CA VAL A 610 6.16 22.50 -7.96
C VAL A 610 5.77 21.58 -6.80
N SER A 611 5.97 20.26 -6.93
CA SER A 611 5.73 19.32 -5.83
C SER A 611 6.65 19.61 -4.64
N ALA A 612 7.95 19.82 -4.91
CA ALA A 612 8.93 20.13 -3.88
C ALA A 612 8.67 21.49 -3.20
N GLN A 613 8.13 22.48 -3.92
CA GLN A 613 7.81 23.80 -3.38
C GLN A 613 6.47 23.82 -2.62
N ARG A 614 5.48 23.04 -3.04
CA ARG A 614 4.24 22.78 -2.28
C ARG A 614 4.54 22.04 -0.98
N ASP A 615 5.41 21.03 -1.03
CA ASP A 615 5.86 20.28 0.13
C ASP A 615 6.72 21.14 1.08
N ARG A 616 7.48 22.13 0.55
CA ARG A 616 8.23 23.13 1.33
C ARG A 616 7.39 24.23 1.95
N LEU A 617 6.36 24.73 1.26
CA LEU A 617 5.55 25.86 1.72
C LEU A 617 4.37 25.42 2.59
N GLY A 618 4.01 24.12 2.57
CA GLY A 618 3.03 23.56 3.49
C GLY A 618 1.60 24.08 3.34
N LYS A 619 1.33 24.88 2.30
CA LYS A 619 0.02 25.49 2.06
C LYS A 619 -0.71 24.79 0.91
N ARG A 620 -2.00 24.56 1.09
CA ARG A 620 -2.97 24.68 0.00
C ARG A 620 -3.31 26.17 -0.16
N ASP A 621 -2.39 26.98 -0.68
CA ASP A 621 -2.81 28.25 -1.28
C ASP A 621 -3.41 27.88 -2.65
N GLY A 622 -4.60 28.41 -2.96
CA GLY A 622 -5.32 28.08 -4.21
C GLY A 622 -4.40 28.25 -5.42
N GLY A 623 -4.21 27.18 -6.20
CA GLY A 623 -3.40 27.19 -7.43
C GLY A 623 -2.37 26.06 -7.56
N PHE A 624 -1.81 25.50 -6.48
CA PHE A 624 -0.78 24.44 -6.59
C PHE A 624 -1.32 23.11 -7.13
N GLY A 625 -2.54 22.72 -6.74
CA GLY A 625 -3.20 21.53 -7.28
C GLY A 625 -3.41 21.64 -8.79
N LEU A 626 -3.84 22.81 -9.27
CA LEU A 626 -4.01 23.10 -10.70
C LEU A 626 -2.67 23.11 -11.45
N ALA A 627 -1.60 23.65 -10.86
CA ALA A 627 -0.26 23.62 -11.47
C ALA A 627 0.28 22.17 -11.62
N MET A 628 0.05 21.31 -10.63
CA MET A 628 0.41 19.88 -10.71
C MET A 628 -0.46 19.14 -11.73
N VAL A 629 -1.75 19.48 -11.82
CA VAL A 629 -2.65 18.95 -12.85
C VAL A 629 -2.18 19.40 -14.25
N GLN A 630 -1.79 20.67 -14.41
CA GLN A 630 -1.26 21.20 -15.67
C GLN A 630 0.03 20.48 -16.11
N ALA A 631 0.87 20.07 -15.16
CA ALA A 631 2.09 19.32 -15.46
C ALA A 631 1.84 17.87 -15.92
N LYS A 632 0.68 17.31 -15.57
CA LYS A 632 0.31 15.91 -15.86
C LYS A 632 -0.68 15.77 -17.02
N MET A 633 -1.44 16.81 -17.33
CA MET A 633 -2.43 16.82 -18.41
C MET A 633 -1.91 17.58 -19.63
N ASP A 634 -2.27 17.15 -20.84
CA ASP A 634 -1.88 17.82 -22.08
C ASP A 634 -2.59 19.16 -22.26
N ARG A 635 -3.80 19.29 -21.70
CA ARG A 635 -4.55 20.54 -21.64
C ARG A 635 -5.31 20.66 -20.33
N LEU A 636 -5.27 21.85 -19.75
CA LEU A 636 -6.05 22.27 -18.58
C LEU A 636 -6.72 23.60 -18.93
N GLU A 637 -8.04 23.65 -18.86
CA GLU A 637 -8.82 24.88 -19.03
C GLU A 637 -9.79 25.04 -17.88
N PHE A 638 -10.17 26.28 -17.59
CA PHE A 638 -11.20 26.58 -16.61
C PHE A 638 -11.91 27.88 -17.00
N ASN A 639 -13.16 28.03 -16.56
CA ASN A 639 -13.93 29.23 -16.83
C ASN A 639 -13.45 30.42 -15.96
N GLN A 640 -13.85 31.65 -16.32
CA GLN A 640 -13.45 32.87 -15.58
C GLN A 640 -13.85 32.85 -14.10
N ARG A 641 -14.90 32.09 -13.75
CA ARG A 641 -15.38 31.94 -12.38
C ARG A 641 -14.60 30.89 -11.59
N GLY A 642 -13.76 30.08 -12.25
CA GLY A 642 -12.99 29.01 -11.61
C GLY A 642 -13.85 27.92 -11.00
N ASN A 643 -15.09 27.72 -11.46
CA ASN A 643 -16.00 26.69 -10.94
C ASN A 643 -16.28 25.58 -11.95
N VAL A 644 -15.64 25.65 -13.12
CA VAL A 644 -15.63 24.60 -14.14
C VAL A 644 -14.20 24.42 -14.62
N VAL A 645 -13.69 23.20 -14.55
CA VAL A 645 -12.34 22.81 -14.99
C VAL A 645 -12.46 21.69 -16.04
N LEU A 646 -11.75 21.82 -17.15
CA LEU A 646 -11.64 20.83 -18.21
C LEU A 646 -10.19 20.33 -18.29
N LEU A 647 -10.03 19.02 -18.22
CA LEU A 647 -8.77 18.31 -18.34
C LEU A 647 -8.78 17.50 -19.64
N VAL A 648 -7.68 17.49 -20.38
CA VAL A 648 -7.50 16.62 -21.56
C VAL A 648 -6.16 15.92 -21.45
N LYS A 649 -6.19 14.60 -21.66
CA LYS A 649 -5.00 13.74 -21.70
C LYS A 649 -5.04 12.91 -22.97
N ASN A 650 -4.03 13.06 -23.81
CA ASN A 650 -3.85 12.29 -25.04
C ASN A 650 -3.00 11.05 -24.74
N PHE A 651 -3.20 9.99 -25.50
CA PHE A 651 -2.36 8.80 -25.45
C PHE A 651 -2.26 8.17 -26.85
N PRO A 652 -1.13 7.53 -27.17
CA PRO A 652 -0.96 6.86 -28.44
C PRO A 652 -1.95 5.69 -28.58
N LEU A 653 -2.44 5.51 -29.80
CA LEU A 653 -3.27 4.37 -30.23
C LEU A 653 -2.52 3.03 -30.15
#